data_AF-A0A915AZV8-F1
#
_entry.id   AF-A0A915AZV8-F1
#
_cell.length_a   1.000
_cell.length_b   1.000
_cell.length_c   1.000
_cell.angle_alpha   90.00
_cell.angle_beta   90.00
_cell.angle_gamma   90.00
#
_symmetry.space_group_name_H-M   'P 1'
#
loop_
_entity.id
_entity.type
_entity.pdbx_description
1 polymer ?
#
loop_
_entity_poly.entity_id
_entity_poly.type
_entity_poly.pdbx_seq_one_letter_code
_entity_poly.pdbx_strand_id
1 'polypeptide(L)'
;MTSGELPCYTLINVPSDFELPSEVQLKEKLEKGDNKAKAEALKKLIMMLMNGEKLGQGLMMYVIRFCLPTADHTIKKLLLLFWEIVPKTTPDGKLLHEMILVCDAYRKDLQHPNEFIRGSTLRFLCKLREPELLEPLMPAIRSCLEHRHSYVRRNAVLAIFTIYRNFEFLIPDAPELISNVLNSEQDASCKRNAFMMLLHVDQNRALDYLSEVIDQVTSFGDILQLIIVELIYKVCHANPTERARFIRCVYNLLQSSSAAVRYEAAGTLVTLSSAPTAIRAAASAYIELIVKESDNNVKLIVLDRLIDLRLSPESEKVLRELVMDILRVLSASDLEVRKKTLQLALDLVSSRNVEEMVMFLRKEIGRSTDGTAEETGRYRQMLVRTLHSATIKFPDVAANIVPVLMEFLSDDCEAAAQDVLVFVREAVQRLPHLRAVVLAQLQEVFGGIRSAQIFRAALWILGEYCDTKESIIGVMEIIKKSLGELPIVGSELRAAAGEEENEEFKEKDAMVDAKTKPRQLVTADGTYATQSALLAAVKSATDEKPTLRKFLLEGNFFIAASLATTLSKLVLKYSKLLGGKGDKVNGFAGEALFIIASIINLGKSGITKTNVTEDDLDRLGMTVKVLCDQWPGVEEIFLDKCRESLELMLEAKADTDRHEVETISKAAHVEVDQTIIFTQLAPRVGDGLSGTENLFDLSLSQALGTVPKTAKFDFASSKLGKVKQLAGFSDPVYAEAYVNVNQYDIVLDVLIVNQTNDTLQNVCLELSTVGDLKLVDKPTPLTLAPHDFANIKATVKVASTENGVIFSTIAYDVHGSTSDRNCVYLQDIHIDIMDYIVPGSCTDTEFRQMWAEFEWENKVNVNTPITSLRAFLTHLSSVTNMKLLTTEEALQGECGFLAANFCAHSIFGEDALANVSIEKTNPLDPNSSIIGHIRIRAKSQGMALSLGDKINAAQKEKRITMAREKA
;
A
#
# COMPACT_ATOMS: atom_id res chain seq x y z
N MET A 1 7.99 46.18 29.44
CA MET A 1 6.92 45.65 28.57
C MET A 1 5.83 46.70 28.51
N THR A 2 5.65 47.33 27.35
CA THR A 2 4.62 48.33 27.12
C THR A 2 3.26 47.65 27.09
N SER A 3 2.34 48.23 27.84
CA SER A 3 0.96 47.84 27.98
C SER A 3 0.21 47.93 26.65
N GLY A 4 -0.29 46.78 26.16
CA GLY A 4 -1.65 46.76 25.63
C GLY A 4 -1.85 46.17 24.25
N GLU A 5 -1.79 44.85 24.13
CA GLU A 5 -2.65 44.09 23.21
C GLU A 5 -2.84 42.68 23.81
N LEU A 6 -4.10 42.29 24.00
CA LEU A 6 -4.43 40.92 24.41
C LEU A 6 -4.13 40.01 23.21
N PRO A 7 -3.34 38.93 23.36
CA PRO A 7 -3.04 38.04 22.25
C PRO A 7 -4.32 37.42 21.66
N CYS A 8 -4.57 37.68 20.38
CA CYS A 8 -5.63 37.06 19.60
C CYS A 8 -5.18 35.67 19.16
N TYR A 9 -5.73 34.62 19.77
CA TYR A 9 -5.30 33.24 19.52
C TYR A 9 -6.07 32.57 18.36
N THR A 10 -7.18 33.16 17.88
CA THR A 10 -8.00 32.58 16.79
C THR A 10 -8.81 33.67 16.08
N LEU A 11 -8.47 33.98 14.83
CA LEU A 11 -9.29 34.83 13.97
C LEU A 11 -10.49 34.04 13.46
N ILE A 12 -11.69 34.34 13.96
CA ILE A 12 -12.92 33.74 13.44
C ILE A 12 -13.32 34.50 12.19
N ASN A 13 -13.36 33.81 11.04
CA ASN A 13 -13.91 34.39 9.82
C ASN A 13 -15.40 34.68 10.04
N VAL A 14 -15.74 35.97 10.13
CA VAL A 14 -17.11 36.40 10.37
C VAL A 14 -17.80 36.56 9.00
N PRO A 15 -19.01 36.02 8.80
CA PRO A 15 -19.72 36.17 7.53
C PRO A 15 -19.85 37.65 7.13
N SER A 16 -19.83 37.92 5.83
CA SER A 16 -19.81 39.26 5.24
C SER A 16 -20.95 40.20 5.71
N ASP A 17 -22.03 39.61 6.26
CA ASP A 17 -23.21 40.31 6.79
C ASP A 17 -23.08 40.70 8.28
N PHE A 18 -21.92 40.50 8.90
CA PHE A 18 -21.71 40.79 10.32
C PHE A 18 -21.29 42.24 10.55
N GLU A 19 -22.27 43.07 10.91
CA GLU A 19 -22.00 44.42 11.42
C GLU A 19 -21.38 44.36 12.82
N LEU A 20 -20.18 44.95 12.98
CA LEU A 20 -19.55 45.20 14.28
C LEU A 20 -20.40 46.22 15.07
N PRO A 21 -21.11 45.80 16.13
CA PRO A 21 -21.95 46.71 16.90
C PRO A 21 -21.07 47.65 17.73
N SER A 22 -21.47 48.92 17.86
CA SER A 22 -20.76 49.85 18.74
C SER A 22 -20.98 49.49 20.22
N GLU A 23 -20.02 49.84 21.09
CA GLU A 23 -20.15 49.57 22.53
C GLU A 23 -21.43 50.13 23.15
N VAL A 24 -21.92 51.28 22.63
CA VAL A 24 -23.16 51.92 23.09
C VAL A 24 -24.38 51.07 22.72
N GLN A 25 -24.42 50.54 21.50
CA GLN A 25 -25.48 49.64 21.05
C GLN A 25 -25.49 48.33 21.85
N LEU A 26 -24.31 47.79 22.19
CA LEU A 26 -24.20 46.62 23.05
C LEU A 26 -24.73 46.90 24.46
N LYS A 27 -24.36 48.03 25.08
CA LYS A 27 -24.87 48.42 26.41
C LYS A 27 -26.40 48.55 26.42
N GLU A 28 -26.97 49.20 25.40
CA GLU A 28 -28.42 49.38 25.28
C GLU A 28 -29.15 48.05 25.08
N LYS A 29 -28.65 47.18 24.19
CA LYS A 29 -29.23 45.84 23.96
C LYS A 29 -29.12 44.93 25.19
N LEU A 30 -28.05 45.04 25.97
CA LEU A 30 -27.87 44.25 27.21
C LEU A 30 -28.78 44.75 28.34
N GLU A 31 -29.02 46.06 28.45
CA GLU A 31 -29.85 46.65 29.51
C GLU A 31 -31.35 46.54 29.23
N LYS A 32 -31.79 46.94 28.03
CA LYS A 32 -33.21 47.08 27.66
C LYS A 32 -33.75 46.00 26.71
N GLY A 33 -32.87 45.19 26.11
CA GLY A 33 -33.27 44.15 25.16
C GLY A 33 -33.98 42.96 25.81
N ASP A 34 -34.75 42.23 25.00
CA ASP A 34 -35.33 40.94 25.40
C ASP A 34 -34.24 39.84 25.49
N ASN A 35 -34.58 38.65 26.01
CA ASN A 35 -33.59 37.58 26.17
C ASN A 35 -32.92 37.18 24.84
N LYS A 36 -33.62 37.31 23.70
CA LYS A 36 -33.04 37.04 22.38
C LYS A 36 -32.03 38.13 21.98
N ALA A 37 -32.38 39.40 22.13
CA ALA A 37 -31.47 40.52 21.87
C ALA A 37 -30.25 40.48 22.79
N LYS A 38 -30.42 40.13 24.06
CA LYS A 38 -29.31 39.93 25.01
C LYS A 38 -28.39 38.79 24.58
N ALA A 39 -28.95 37.66 24.15
CA ALA A 39 -28.17 36.53 23.67
C ALA A 39 -27.40 36.87 22.37
N GLU A 40 -28.01 37.62 21.45
CA GLU A 40 -27.34 38.08 20.23
C GLU A 40 -26.22 39.08 20.55
N ALA A 41 -26.48 40.05 21.44
CA ALA A 41 -25.48 41.01 21.89
C ALA A 41 -24.29 40.31 22.57
N LEU A 42 -24.55 39.30 23.41
CA LEU A 42 -23.50 38.52 24.08
C LEU A 42 -22.69 37.67 23.09
N LYS A 43 -23.32 37.10 22.05
CA LYS A 43 -22.61 36.40 20.96
C LYS A 43 -21.67 37.35 20.20
N LYS A 44 -22.18 38.53 19.82
CA LYS A 44 -21.38 39.55 19.12
C LYS A 44 -20.20 40.01 19.97
N LEU A 45 -20.42 40.21 21.27
CA LEU A 45 -19.37 40.56 22.22
C LEU A 45 -18.28 39.47 22.35
N ILE A 46 -18.68 38.19 22.41
CA ILE A 46 -17.73 37.07 22.44
C ILE A 46 -16.87 37.06 21.16
N MET A 47 -17.46 37.28 20.00
CA MET A 47 -16.73 37.33 18.72
C MET A 47 -15.72 38.49 18.68
N MET A 48 -16.12 39.68 19.15
CA MET A 48 -15.23 40.85 19.28
C MET A 48 -14.02 40.53 20.18
N LEU A 49 -14.27 39.93 21.35
CA LEU A 49 -13.20 39.54 22.28
C LEU A 49 -12.26 38.48 21.70
N MET A 50 -12.79 37.49 20.97
CA MET A 50 -11.97 36.47 20.31
C MET A 50 -11.08 37.06 19.21
N ASN A 51 -11.55 38.11 18.53
CA ASN A 51 -10.77 38.84 17.54
C ASN A 51 -9.73 39.81 18.14
N GLY A 52 -9.58 39.84 19.47
CA GLY A 52 -8.59 40.66 20.16
C GLY A 52 -9.05 42.09 20.48
N GLU A 53 -10.32 42.43 20.27
CA GLU A 53 -10.84 43.75 20.62
C GLU A 53 -10.89 43.93 22.14
N LYS A 54 -10.42 45.09 22.62
CA LYS A 54 -10.39 45.39 24.07
C LYS A 54 -11.81 45.54 24.59
N LEU A 55 -12.10 44.90 25.73
CA LEU A 55 -13.35 45.13 26.45
C LEU A 55 -13.38 46.57 26.98
N GLY A 56 -14.32 47.39 26.51
CA GLY A 56 -14.53 48.74 27.03
C GLY A 56 -14.75 48.75 28.54
N GLN A 57 -14.13 49.72 29.23
CA GLN A 57 -14.29 49.89 30.68
C GLN A 57 -15.79 50.05 31.02
N GLY A 58 -16.31 49.10 31.81
CA GLY A 58 -17.71 49.06 32.25
C GLY A 58 -18.62 48.10 31.49
N LEU A 59 -18.26 47.57 30.32
CA LEU A 59 -19.11 46.61 29.59
C LEU A 59 -19.27 45.28 30.35
N MET A 60 -18.22 44.85 31.06
CA MET A 60 -18.27 43.70 31.98
C MET A 60 -19.36 43.85 33.04
N MET A 61 -19.53 45.05 33.61
CA MET A 61 -20.52 45.31 34.65
C MET A 61 -21.95 45.25 34.12
N TYR A 62 -22.18 45.64 32.85
CA TYR A 62 -23.48 45.47 32.20
C TYR A 62 -23.83 43.99 32.04
N VAL A 63 -22.86 43.14 31.66
CA VAL A 63 -23.05 41.69 31.59
C VAL A 63 -23.36 41.11 32.97
N ILE A 64 -22.62 41.51 34.01
CA ILE A 64 -22.87 41.08 35.40
C ILE A 64 -24.25 41.52 35.89
N ARG A 65 -24.67 42.76 35.62
CA ARG A 65 -25.93 43.31 36.14
C ARG A 65 -27.16 42.80 35.40
N PHE A 66 -27.09 42.62 34.08
CA PHE A 66 -28.27 42.40 33.25
C PHE A 66 -28.33 41.04 32.55
N CYS A 67 -27.23 40.29 32.49
CA CYS A 67 -27.18 38.96 31.90
C CYS A 67 -27.00 37.86 32.95
N LEU A 68 -26.10 38.05 33.92
CA LEU A 68 -25.81 37.07 34.99
C LEU A 68 -27.05 36.64 35.80
N PRO A 69 -28.01 37.53 36.15
CA PRO A 69 -29.19 37.12 36.92
C PRO A 69 -30.24 36.36 36.09
N THR A 70 -30.06 36.22 34.78
CA THR A 70 -31.09 35.69 33.88
C THR A 70 -31.20 34.17 34.01
N ALA A 71 -32.43 33.65 34.02
CA ALA A 71 -32.69 32.21 34.09
C ALA A 71 -32.64 31.50 32.72
N ASP A 72 -32.51 32.25 31.62
CA ASP A 72 -32.48 31.70 30.27
C ASP A 72 -31.24 30.82 30.02
N HIS A 73 -31.48 29.59 29.56
CA HIS A 73 -30.43 28.61 29.35
C HIS A 73 -29.42 29.02 28.26
N THR A 74 -29.89 29.74 27.22
CA THR A 74 -29.04 30.18 26.11
C THR A 74 -28.06 31.23 26.58
N ILE A 75 -28.55 32.24 27.32
CA ILE A 75 -27.72 33.28 27.92
C ILE A 75 -26.72 32.67 28.90
N LYS A 76 -27.15 31.74 29.78
CA LYS A 76 -26.22 31.06 30.71
C LYS A 76 -25.08 30.32 30.01
N LYS A 77 -25.38 29.60 28.92
CA LYS A 77 -24.34 28.90 28.14
C LYS A 77 -23.35 29.89 27.50
N LEU A 78 -23.86 31.00 26.96
CA LEU A 78 -23.03 32.06 26.39
C LEU A 78 -22.19 32.76 27.47
N LEU A 79 -22.72 32.96 28.67
CA LEU A 79 -21.98 33.53 29.80
C LEU A 79 -20.77 32.66 30.16
N LEU A 80 -20.91 31.33 30.22
CA LEU A 80 -19.77 30.44 30.48
C LEU A 80 -18.65 30.58 29.42
N LEU A 81 -19.01 30.75 28.15
CA LEU A 81 -18.05 31.02 27.08
C LEU A 81 -17.40 32.41 27.21
N PHE A 82 -18.20 33.43 27.53
CA PHE A 82 -17.71 34.79 27.76
C PHE A 82 -16.68 34.82 28.89
N TRP A 83 -16.96 34.16 30.01
CA TRP A 83 -16.05 34.10 31.15
C TRP A 83 -14.78 33.29 30.88
N GLU A 84 -14.78 32.39 29.89
CA GLU A 84 -13.57 31.69 29.48
C GLU A 84 -12.56 32.66 28.86
N ILE A 85 -13.05 33.65 28.10
CA ILE A 85 -12.23 34.54 27.27
C ILE A 85 -11.82 35.82 28.02
N VAL A 86 -12.70 36.37 28.86
CA VAL A 86 -12.46 37.66 29.52
C VAL A 86 -11.26 37.60 30.48
N PRO A 87 -10.36 38.60 30.51
CA PRO A 87 -9.27 38.65 31.49
C PRO A 87 -9.83 38.77 32.92
N LYS A 88 -9.32 37.93 33.84
CA LYS A 88 -9.79 37.85 35.24
C LYS A 88 -8.93 38.66 36.20
N THR A 89 -7.71 38.98 35.77
CA THR A 89 -6.72 39.70 36.56
C THR A 89 -6.51 41.11 36.02
N THR A 90 -6.14 42.02 36.92
CA THR A 90 -5.59 43.32 36.54
C THR A 90 -4.23 43.13 35.86
N PRO A 91 -3.70 44.15 35.16
CA PRO A 91 -2.34 44.14 34.62
C PRO A 91 -1.25 43.81 35.66
N ASP A 92 -1.53 44.05 36.95
CA ASP A 92 -0.64 43.75 38.08
C ASP A 92 -0.77 42.31 38.61
N GLY A 93 -1.59 41.47 37.96
CA GLY A 93 -1.79 40.07 38.32
C GLY A 93 -2.78 39.82 39.47
N LYS A 94 -3.44 40.84 40.00
CA LYS A 94 -4.46 40.70 41.08
C LYS A 94 -5.83 40.40 40.49
N LEU A 95 -6.64 39.59 41.18
CA LEU A 95 -8.01 39.29 40.76
C LEU A 95 -8.88 40.56 40.72
N LEU A 96 -9.68 40.71 39.67
CA LEU A 96 -10.65 41.81 39.55
C LEU A 96 -11.75 41.69 40.62
N HIS A 97 -12.11 42.81 41.26
CA HIS A 97 -13.11 42.81 42.35
C HIS A 97 -14.49 42.34 41.87
N GLU A 98 -14.83 42.61 40.61
CA GLU A 98 -16.06 42.16 39.96
C GLU A 98 -16.19 40.64 39.92
N MET A 99 -15.07 39.90 39.95
CA MET A 99 -15.06 38.43 39.90
C MET A 99 -15.66 37.79 41.17
N ILE A 100 -15.76 38.53 42.27
CA ILE A 100 -16.45 38.06 43.49
C ILE A 100 -17.94 37.81 43.20
N LEU A 101 -18.59 38.72 42.46
CA LEU A 101 -20.00 38.58 42.08
C LEU A 101 -20.20 37.40 41.12
N VAL A 102 -19.23 37.18 40.24
CA VAL A 102 -19.22 36.07 39.29
C VAL A 102 -19.03 34.74 40.04
N CYS A 103 -18.18 34.70 41.06
CA CYS A 103 -17.97 33.52 41.92
C CYS A 103 -19.27 33.13 42.67
N ASP A 104 -20.01 34.10 43.21
CA ASP A 104 -21.31 33.83 43.83
C ASP A 104 -22.33 33.26 42.83
N ALA A 105 -22.32 33.75 41.59
CA ALA A 105 -23.16 33.21 40.52
C ALA A 105 -22.78 31.76 40.16
N TYR A 106 -21.49 31.44 40.04
CA TYR A 106 -21.04 30.06 39.82
C TYR A 106 -21.45 29.12 40.95
N ARG A 107 -21.34 29.58 42.20
CA ARG A 107 -21.82 28.81 43.36
C ARG A 107 -23.32 28.50 43.26
N LYS A 108 -24.14 29.49 42.88
CA LYS A 108 -25.58 29.30 42.66
C LYS A 108 -25.86 28.36 41.48
N ASP A 109 -25.10 28.46 40.40
CA ASP A 109 -25.24 27.58 39.23
C ASP A 109 -24.84 26.13 39.52
N LEU A 110 -23.81 25.91 40.34
CA LEU A 110 -23.44 24.58 40.85
C LEU A 110 -24.52 23.99 41.77
N GLN A 111 -25.32 24.84 42.42
CA GLN A 111 -26.45 24.45 43.28
C GLN A 111 -27.81 24.50 42.56
N HIS A 112 -27.83 24.76 41.26
CA HIS A 112 -29.05 24.96 40.49
C HIS A 112 -29.86 23.66 40.35
N PRO A 113 -31.21 23.65 40.37
CA PRO A 113 -32.00 22.42 40.25
C PRO A 113 -31.80 21.68 38.92
N ASN A 114 -31.43 22.39 37.85
CA ASN A 114 -31.15 21.82 36.52
C ASN A 114 -29.74 21.23 36.42
N GLU A 115 -29.65 19.92 36.14
CA GLU A 115 -28.40 19.18 35.95
C GLU A 115 -27.52 19.67 34.79
N PHE A 116 -28.11 20.18 33.70
CA PHE A 116 -27.35 20.64 32.54
C PHE A 116 -26.58 21.92 32.83
N ILE A 117 -27.15 22.79 33.67
CA ILE A 117 -26.48 24.02 34.15
C ILE A 117 -25.33 23.64 35.07
N ARG A 118 -25.57 22.75 36.05
CA ARG A 118 -24.50 22.23 36.93
C ARG A 118 -23.35 21.61 36.14
N GLY A 119 -23.65 20.67 35.24
CA GLY A 119 -22.61 19.98 34.47
C GLY A 119 -21.89 20.87 33.46
N SER A 120 -22.56 21.87 32.88
CA SER A 120 -21.87 22.85 32.02
C SER A 120 -20.96 23.77 32.83
N THR A 121 -21.38 24.17 34.03
CA THR A 121 -20.56 24.94 34.96
C THR A 121 -19.35 24.13 35.40
N LEU A 122 -19.51 22.86 35.81
CA LEU A 122 -18.40 21.96 36.18
C LEU A 122 -17.37 21.79 35.05
N ARG A 123 -17.81 21.67 33.80
CA ARG A 123 -16.91 21.64 32.63
C ARG A 123 -16.16 22.95 32.43
N PHE A 124 -16.83 24.08 32.65
CA PHE A 124 -16.20 25.40 32.58
C PHE A 124 -15.13 25.57 33.67
N LEU A 125 -15.38 25.09 34.90
CA LEU A 125 -14.40 25.16 35.99
C LEU A 125 -13.09 24.42 35.69
N CYS A 126 -13.12 23.38 34.84
CA CYS A 126 -11.91 22.68 34.39
C CYS A 126 -10.94 23.59 33.61
N LYS A 127 -11.42 24.73 33.09
CA LYS A 127 -10.64 25.67 32.28
C LYS A 127 -10.12 26.87 33.05
N LEU A 128 -10.58 27.08 34.28
CA LEU A 128 -10.13 28.18 35.13
C LEU A 128 -8.71 27.92 35.63
N ARG A 129 -7.89 28.98 35.66
CA ARG A 129 -6.48 28.93 36.08
C ARG A 129 -6.22 29.71 37.36
N GLU A 130 -7.23 30.38 37.89
CA GLU A 130 -7.11 31.26 39.05
C GLU A 130 -7.56 30.52 40.32
N PRO A 131 -6.64 30.18 41.25
CA PRO A 131 -6.97 29.39 42.44
C PRO A 131 -7.92 30.15 43.40
N GLU A 132 -7.79 31.48 43.49
CA GLU A 132 -8.65 32.34 44.33
C GLU A 132 -10.14 32.27 43.95
N LEU A 133 -10.46 31.93 42.70
CA LEU A 133 -11.85 31.74 42.25
C LEU A 133 -12.38 30.34 42.52
N LEU A 134 -11.50 29.34 42.55
CA LEU A 134 -11.87 27.95 42.73
C LEU A 134 -12.08 27.60 44.20
N GLU A 135 -11.28 28.17 45.10
CA GLU A 135 -11.31 27.89 46.54
C GLU A 135 -12.72 28.06 47.16
N PRO A 136 -13.48 29.16 46.91
CA PRO A 136 -14.82 29.33 47.46
C PRO A 136 -15.86 28.36 46.87
N LEU A 137 -15.59 27.79 45.70
CA LEU A 137 -16.49 26.89 44.98
C LEU A 137 -16.32 25.43 45.40
N MET A 138 -15.21 25.08 46.04
CA MET A 138 -14.88 23.70 46.41
C MET A 138 -16.00 22.96 47.17
N PRO A 139 -16.69 23.55 48.18
CA PRO A 139 -17.78 22.88 48.86
C PRO A 139 -18.96 22.53 47.94
N ALA A 140 -19.27 23.41 46.98
CA ALA A 140 -20.35 23.19 46.02
C ALA A 140 -19.97 22.09 45.00
N ILE A 141 -18.71 22.07 44.55
CA ILE A 141 -18.18 21.02 43.66
C ILE A 141 -18.23 19.66 44.35
N ARG A 142 -17.82 19.57 45.62
CA ARG A 142 -17.88 18.32 46.42
C ARG A 142 -19.32 17.81 46.55
N SER A 143 -20.28 18.69 46.84
CA SER A 143 -21.71 18.32 46.90
C SER A 143 -22.25 17.77 45.57
N CYS A 144 -21.67 18.15 44.43
CA CYS A 144 -22.05 17.62 43.13
C CYS A 144 -21.66 16.13 42.92
N LEU A 145 -20.75 15.57 43.72
CA LEU A 145 -20.42 14.14 43.67
C LEU A 145 -21.56 13.25 44.18
N GLU A 146 -22.41 13.75 45.07
CA GLU A 146 -23.54 13.00 45.64
C GLU A 146 -24.86 13.29 44.92
N HIS A 147 -24.81 14.03 43.81
CA HIS A 147 -26.00 14.45 43.09
C HIS A 147 -26.74 13.24 42.48
N ARG A 148 -28.08 13.25 42.48
CA ARG A 148 -28.93 12.14 41.96
C ARG A 148 -28.60 11.69 40.52
N HIS A 149 -28.23 12.65 39.67
CA HIS A 149 -27.99 12.44 38.24
C HIS A 149 -26.51 12.16 37.93
N SER A 150 -26.22 11.04 37.27
CA SER A 150 -24.84 10.62 36.92
C SER A 150 -24.11 11.61 36.00
N TYR A 151 -24.85 12.33 35.15
CA TYR A 151 -24.31 13.42 34.33
C TYR A 151 -23.59 14.50 35.16
N VAL A 152 -24.09 14.83 36.36
CA VAL A 152 -23.45 15.83 37.23
C VAL A 152 -22.24 15.21 37.91
N ARG A 153 -22.38 14.00 38.47
CA ARG A 153 -21.31 13.28 39.16
C ARG A 153 -20.09 13.06 38.26
N ARG A 154 -20.27 12.58 37.03
CA ARG A 154 -19.17 12.35 36.07
C ARG A 154 -18.39 13.62 35.73
N ASN A 155 -19.07 14.77 35.64
CA ASN A 155 -18.45 16.07 35.38
C ASN A 155 -17.79 16.63 36.63
N ALA A 156 -18.33 16.34 37.82
CA ALA A 156 -17.74 16.71 39.09
C ALA A 156 -16.41 15.98 39.33
N VAL A 157 -16.36 14.67 39.05
CA VAL A 157 -15.12 13.88 39.08
C VAL A 157 -14.07 14.47 38.13
N LEU A 158 -14.45 14.82 36.89
CA LEU A 158 -13.53 15.44 35.93
C LEU A 158 -13.03 16.82 36.37
N ALA A 159 -13.92 17.63 36.97
CA ALA A 159 -13.56 18.93 37.53
C ALA A 159 -12.57 18.78 38.69
N ILE A 160 -12.84 17.86 39.63
CA ILE A 160 -11.92 17.58 40.73
C ILE A 160 -10.58 17.07 40.22
N PHE A 161 -10.56 16.17 39.23
CA PHE A 161 -9.32 15.68 38.64
C PHE A 161 -8.48 16.83 38.06
N THR A 162 -9.12 17.72 37.28
CA THR A 162 -8.42 18.85 36.65
C THR A 162 -7.93 19.87 37.68
N ILE A 163 -8.76 20.18 38.69
CA ILE A 163 -8.42 21.10 39.78
C ILE A 163 -7.27 20.53 40.61
N TYR A 164 -7.30 19.25 40.98
CA TYR A 164 -6.23 18.61 41.74
C TYR A 164 -4.89 18.64 40.99
N ARG A 165 -4.92 18.33 39.68
CA ARG A 165 -3.71 18.32 38.85
C ARG A 165 -3.05 19.69 38.73
N ASN A 166 -3.84 20.75 38.69
CA ASN A 166 -3.34 22.12 38.58
C ASN A 166 -3.03 22.76 39.96
N PHE A 167 -3.82 22.42 40.98
CA PHE A 167 -3.82 23.01 42.32
C PHE A 167 -4.06 21.96 43.41
N GLU A 168 -3.05 21.13 43.68
CA GLU A 168 -3.14 20.04 44.66
C GLU A 168 -3.57 20.52 46.07
N PHE A 169 -3.09 21.70 46.50
CA PHE A 169 -3.38 22.26 47.82
C PHE A 169 -4.85 22.64 48.05
N LEU A 170 -5.67 22.82 47.00
CA LEU A 170 -7.10 23.15 47.15
C LEU A 170 -7.93 21.95 47.62
N ILE A 171 -7.49 20.72 47.32
CA ILE A 171 -8.22 19.49 47.66
C ILE A 171 -7.25 18.32 47.88
N PRO A 172 -6.45 18.34 48.96
CA PRO A 172 -5.45 17.30 49.22
C PRO A 172 -6.08 15.92 49.45
N ASP A 173 -7.33 15.86 49.90
CA ASP A 173 -8.11 14.64 50.15
C ASP A 173 -8.81 14.07 48.88
N ALA A 174 -8.55 14.64 47.69
CA ALA A 174 -9.22 14.21 46.45
C ALA A 174 -9.07 12.72 46.13
N PRO A 175 -7.88 12.10 46.24
CA PRO A 175 -7.71 10.68 45.91
C PRO A 175 -8.57 9.77 46.78
N GLU A 176 -8.71 10.09 48.07
CA GLU A 176 -9.54 9.33 49.01
C GLU A 176 -11.03 9.49 48.71
N LEU A 177 -11.46 10.73 48.46
CA LEU A 177 -12.85 11.04 48.10
C LEU A 177 -13.28 10.28 46.83
N ILE A 178 -12.44 10.28 45.80
CA ILE A 178 -12.75 9.65 44.52
C ILE A 178 -12.68 8.12 44.60
N SER A 179 -11.83 7.57 45.44
CA SER A 179 -11.85 6.14 45.77
C SER A 179 -13.19 5.70 46.36
N ASN A 180 -13.76 6.49 47.29
CA ASN A 180 -15.07 6.21 47.88
C ASN A 180 -16.20 6.34 46.86
N VAL A 181 -16.11 7.31 45.94
CA VAL A 181 -17.06 7.45 44.83
C VAL A 181 -16.96 6.25 43.88
N LEU A 182 -15.76 5.79 43.55
CA LEU A 182 -15.56 4.65 42.65
C LEU A 182 -16.22 3.37 43.18
N ASN A 183 -16.14 3.13 44.50
CA ASN A 183 -16.74 1.97 45.16
C ASN A 183 -18.28 2.05 45.26
N SER A 184 -18.85 3.25 45.38
CA SER A 184 -20.28 3.44 45.57
C SER A 184 -21.07 3.65 44.27
N GLU A 185 -20.41 4.16 43.23
CA GLU A 185 -21.02 4.50 41.96
C GLU A 185 -21.50 3.26 41.18
N GLN A 186 -22.50 3.44 40.31
CA GLN A 186 -23.00 2.38 39.42
C GLN A 186 -22.87 2.75 37.93
N ASP A 187 -22.85 4.04 37.61
CA ASP A 187 -22.72 4.53 36.24
C ASP A 187 -21.31 4.28 35.66
N ALA A 188 -21.24 3.61 34.51
CA ALA A 188 -19.97 3.24 33.87
C ALA A 188 -19.11 4.45 33.47
N SER A 189 -19.72 5.56 33.04
CA SER A 189 -18.99 6.77 32.62
C SER A 189 -18.39 7.50 33.82
N CYS A 190 -19.12 7.55 34.94
CA CYS A 190 -18.62 8.12 36.18
C CYS A 190 -17.49 7.26 36.78
N LYS A 191 -17.67 5.93 36.85
CA LYS A 191 -16.61 4.98 37.26
C LYS A 191 -15.35 5.13 36.42
N ARG A 192 -15.51 5.23 35.10
CA ARG A 192 -14.41 5.46 34.15
C ARG A 192 -13.61 6.71 34.50
N ASN A 193 -14.26 7.84 34.76
CA ASN A 193 -13.57 9.09 35.09
C ASN A 193 -12.90 9.01 36.47
N ALA A 194 -13.55 8.37 37.44
CA ALA A 194 -13.00 8.20 38.79
C ALA A 194 -11.75 7.32 38.76
N PHE A 195 -11.83 6.19 38.06
CA PHE A 195 -10.71 5.29 37.84
C PHE A 195 -9.57 5.95 37.05
N MET A 196 -9.87 6.71 36.00
CA MET A 196 -8.87 7.47 35.24
C MET A 196 -8.15 8.50 36.11
N MET A 197 -8.86 9.19 37.00
CA MET A 197 -8.22 10.11 37.95
C MET A 197 -7.25 9.36 38.88
N LEU A 198 -7.69 8.26 39.50
CA LEU A 198 -6.83 7.47 40.39
C LEU A 198 -5.61 6.92 39.63
N LEU A 199 -5.79 6.42 38.40
CA LEU A 199 -4.70 5.96 37.54
C LEU A 199 -3.58 7.00 37.37
N HIS A 200 -3.93 8.29 37.25
CA HIS A 200 -2.95 9.36 37.05
C HIS A 200 -2.42 9.96 38.36
N VAL A 201 -3.21 9.97 39.42
CA VAL A 201 -2.89 10.65 40.68
C VAL A 201 -2.34 9.68 41.74
N ASP A 202 -3.01 8.54 41.95
CA ASP A 202 -2.68 7.55 42.98
C ASP A 202 -2.89 6.12 42.44
N GLN A 203 -1.85 5.58 41.80
CA GLN A 203 -1.88 4.27 41.16
C GLN A 203 -2.13 3.12 42.15
N ASN A 204 -1.68 3.26 43.40
CA ASN A 204 -1.83 2.21 44.41
C ASN A 204 -3.30 1.96 44.72
N ARG A 205 -4.09 3.02 44.93
CA ARG A 205 -5.54 2.89 45.16
C ARG A 205 -6.29 2.35 43.94
N ALA A 206 -5.86 2.71 42.73
CA ALA A 206 -6.42 2.15 41.50
C ALA A 206 -6.16 0.63 41.40
N LEU A 207 -4.98 0.18 41.82
CA LEU A 207 -4.61 -1.22 41.88
C LEU A 207 -5.36 -2.00 42.96
N ASP A 208 -5.56 -1.41 44.13
CA ASP A 208 -6.37 -2.02 45.20
C ASP A 208 -7.82 -2.23 44.73
N TYR A 209 -8.42 -1.21 44.10
CA TYR A 209 -9.75 -1.34 43.49
C TYR A 209 -9.80 -2.42 42.41
N LEU A 210 -8.85 -2.41 41.45
CA LEU A 210 -8.82 -3.42 40.40
C LEU A 210 -8.60 -4.82 40.97
N SER A 211 -7.82 -4.94 42.03
CA SER A 211 -7.55 -6.18 42.74
C SER A 211 -8.79 -6.80 43.36
N GLU A 212 -9.65 -5.99 43.96
CA GLU A 212 -10.93 -6.42 44.54
C GLU A 212 -11.94 -6.85 43.48
N VAL A 213 -11.93 -6.20 42.31
CA VAL A 213 -12.97 -6.35 41.28
C VAL A 213 -12.50 -7.11 40.03
N ILE A 214 -11.30 -7.71 40.06
CA ILE A 214 -10.63 -8.34 38.91
C ILE A 214 -11.48 -9.41 38.21
N ASP A 215 -12.28 -10.16 38.96
CA ASP A 215 -13.11 -11.24 38.41
C ASP A 215 -14.41 -10.73 37.76
N GLN A 216 -14.80 -9.46 38.00
CA GLN A 216 -16.00 -8.84 37.43
C GLN A 216 -15.69 -7.97 36.20
N VAL A 217 -14.42 -7.81 35.82
CA VAL A 217 -14.00 -6.89 34.74
C VAL A 217 -14.70 -7.15 33.41
N THR A 218 -15.03 -8.40 33.10
CA THR A 218 -15.78 -8.77 31.88
C THR A 218 -17.20 -8.22 31.84
N SER A 219 -17.80 -7.94 33.00
CA SER A 219 -19.16 -7.36 33.10
C SER A 219 -19.18 -5.84 32.94
N PHE A 220 -18.02 -5.18 33.00
CA PHE A 220 -17.92 -3.74 32.87
C PHE A 220 -18.16 -3.24 31.45
N GLY A 221 -18.57 -1.98 31.33
CA GLY A 221 -18.65 -1.31 30.04
C GLY A 221 -17.29 -1.24 29.34
N ASP A 222 -17.31 -1.29 28.03
CA ASP A 222 -16.14 -1.24 27.13
C ASP A 222 -15.18 -0.07 27.44
N ILE A 223 -15.70 1.12 27.71
CA ILE A 223 -14.89 2.32 28.02
C ILE A 223 -14.04 2.11 29.29
N LEU A 224 -14.57 1.40 30.29
CA LEU A 224 -13.82 1.10 31.51
C LEU A 224 -12.83 -0.05 31.27
N GLN A 225 -13.21 -1.07 30.51
CA GLN A 225 -12.32 -2.18 30.13
C GLN A 225 -11.07 -1.68 29.40
N LEU A 226 -11.20 -0.73 28.46
CA LEU A 226 -10.07 -0.16 27.73
C LEU A 226 -9.05 0.52 28.66
N ILE A 227 -9.52 1.30 29.64
CA ILE A 227 -8.63 1.97 30.60
C ILE A 227 -7.98 0.95 31.55
N ILE A 228 -8.70 -0.12 31.91
CA ILE A 228 -8.13 -1.22 32.68
C ILE A 228 -7.00 -1.89 31.90
N VAL A 229 -7.16 -2.14 30.59
CA VAL A 229 -6.08 -2.66 29.74
C VAL A 229 -4.87 -1.71 29.73
N GLU A 230 -5.09 -0.40 29.59
CA GLU A 230 -4.03 0.61 29.64
C GLU A 230 -3.30 0.63 30.99
N LEU A 231 -4.03 0.53 32.11
CA LEU A 231 -3.44 0.41 33.45
C LEU A 231 -2.60 -0.86 33.55
N ILE A 232 -3.15 -2.00 33.13
CA ILE A 232 -2.46 -3.30 33.17
C ILE A 232 -1.14 -3.21 32.41
N TYR A 233 -1.15 -2.61 31.23
CA TYR A 233 0.05 -2.38 30.43
C TYR A 233 1.10 -1.57 31.20
N LYS A 234 0.72 -0.40 31.75
CA LYS A 234 1.64 0.49 32.48
C LYS A 234 2.19 -0.16 33.76
N VAL A 235 1.32 -0.81 34.54
CA VAL A 235 1.68 -1.41 35.82
C VAL A 235 2.58 -2.63 35.62
N CYS A 236 2.28 -3.49 34.66
CA CYS A 236 3.10 -4.67 34.40
C CYS A 236 4.49 -4.29 33.87
N HIS A 237 4.62 -3.12 33.24
CA HIS A 237 5.91 -2.57 32.86
C HIS A 237 6.69 -2.03 34.07
N ALA A 238 6.02 -1.29 34.97
CA ALA A 238 6.63 -0.74 36.18
C ALA A 238 6.97 -1.81 37.25
N ASN A 239 6.06 -2.76 37.49
CA ASN A 239 6.12 -3.77 38.55
C ASN A 239 5.92 -5.19 37.97
N PRO A 240 7.01 -5.91 37.63
CA PRO A 240 6.93 -7.25 37.05
C PRO A 240 6.28 -8.33 37.92
N THR A 241 6.20 -8.13 39.24
CA THR A 241 5.65 -9.13 40.19
C THR A 241 4.15 -9.37 40.02
N GLU A 242 3.39 -8.34 39.62
CA GLU A 242 1.94 -8.44 39.43
C GLU A 242 1.53 -9.01 38.07
N ARG A 243 2.50 -9.27 37.16
CA ARG A 243 2.25 -9.74 35.78
C ARG A 243 1.37 -10.98 35.72
N ALA A 244 1.67 -11.99 36.55
CA ALA A 244 0.95 -13.26 36.53
C ALA A 244 -0.55 -13.09 36.85
N ARG A 245 -0.88 -12.17 37.75
CA ARG A 245 -2.25 -11.87 38.16
C ARG A 245 -3.02 -11.17 37.04
N PHE A 246 -2.41 -10.17 36.40
CA PHE A 246 -3.08 -9.41 35.34
C PHE A 246 -3.17 -10.14 34.02
N ILE A 247 -2.24 -11.04 33.69
CA ILE A 247 -2.34 -11.90 32.51
C ILE A 247 -3.67 -12.69 32.51
N ARG A 248 -4.10 -13.22 33.67
CA ARG A 248 -5.41 -13.89 33.80
C ARG A 248 -6.57 -12.96 33.45
N CYS A 249 -6.50 -11.70 33.87
CA CYS A 249 -7.52 -10.70 33.53
C CYS A 249 -7.53 -10.39 32.02
N VAL A 250 -6.36 -10.25 31.40
CA VAL A 250 -6.25 -10.00 29.95
C VAL A 250 -6.81 -11.18 29.14
N TYR A 251 -6.58 -12.42 29.56
CA TYR A 251 -7.20 -13.61 28.93
C TYR A 251 -8.73 -13.54 28.95
N ASN A 252 -9.33 -13.12 30.05
CA ASN A 252 -10.79 -12.95 30.13
C ASN A 252 -11.29 -11.81 29.22
N LEU A 253 -10.50 -10.75 29.06
CA LEU A 253 -10.83 -9.61 28.18
C LEU A 253 -10.74 -9.94 26.68
N LEU A 254 -9.98 -10.98 26.28
CA LEU A 254 -9.99 -11.47 24.90
C LEU A 254 -11.36 -12.00 24.46
N GLN A 255 -12.23 -12.36 25.41
CA GLN A 255 -13.60 -12.83 25.15
C GLN A 255 -14.64 -11.69 25.25
N SER A 256 -14.20 -10.43 25.37
CA SER A 256 -15.12 -9.28 25.45
C SER A 256 -15.96 -9.14 24.17
N SER A 257 -17.19 -8.65 24.32
CA SER A 257 -18.09 -8.36 23.20
C SER A 257 -17.56 -7.23 22.31
N SER A 258 -16.78 -6.30 22.88
CA SER A 258 -16.21 -5.16 22.15
C SER A 258 -14.98 -5.55 21.35
N ALA A 259 -15.00 -5.22 20.05
CA ALA A 259 -13.89 -5.39 19.13
C ALA A 259 -12.62 -4.63 19.57
N ALA A 260 -12.78 -3.38 20.01
CA ALA A 260 -11.68 -2.53 20.46
C ALA A 260 -10.98 -3.11 21.70
N VAL A 261 -11.76 -3.62 22.66
CA VAL A 261 -11.20 -4.25 23.86
C VAL A 261 -10.42 -5.51 23.51
N ARG A 262 -10.96 -6.36 22.61
CA ARG A 262 -10.27 -7.58 22.15
C ARG A 262 -8.94 -7.25 21.45
N TYR A 263 -8.93 -6.22 20.60
CA TYR A 263 -7.73 -5.78 19.89
C TYR A 263 -6.63 -5.30 20.86
N GLU A 264 -6.97 -4.39 21.77
CA GLU A 264 -6.02 -3.84 22.74
C GLU A 264 -5.56 -4.88 23.78
N ALA A 265 -6.46 -5.76 24.21
CA ALA A 265 -6.13 -6.87 25.11
C ALA A 265 -5.15 -7.86 24.45
N ALA A 266 -5.34 -8.19 23.17
CA ALA A 266 -4.41 -9.04 22.42
C ALA A 266 -3.02 -8.40 22.27
N GLY A 267 -2.96 -7.11 21.94
CA GLY A 267 -1.69 -6.39 21.80
C GLY A 267 -0.94 -6.27 23.13
N THR A 268 -1.68 -6.01 24.20
CA THR A 268 -1.15 -6.02 25.56
C THR A 268 -0.65 -7.41 25.94
N LEU A 269 -1.38 -8.49 25.63
CA LEU A 269 -0.98 -9.85 25.97
C LEU A 269 0.34 -10.26 25.32
N VAL A 270 0.53 -9.96 24.03
CA VAL A 270 1.78 -10.26 23.32
C VAL A 270 2.94 -9.48 23.93
N THR A 271 2.72 -8.23 24.33
CA THR A 271 3.77 -7.40 24.94
C THR A 271 4.14 -7.88 26.35
N LEU A 272 3.18 -8.41 27.10
CA LEU A 272 3.38 -8.85 28.49
C LEU A 272 3.94 -10.27 28.60
N SER A 273 3.73 -11.14 27.60
CA SER A 273 4.11 -12.54 27.66
C SER A 273 4.56 -13.07 26.29
N SER A 274 5.78 -13.60 26.24
CA SER A 274 6.30 -14.36 25.09
C SER A 274 5.93 -15.85 25.14
N ALA A 275 5.13 -16.28 26.12
CA ALA A 275 4.73 -17.68 26.22
C ALA A 275 3.93 -18.12 24.97
N PRO A 276 4.19 -19.30 24.39
CA PRO A 276 3.48 -19.77 23.21
C PRO A 276 1.97 -19.83 23.36
N THR A 277 1.47 -20.10 24.57
CA THR A 277 0.03 -20.11 24.90
C THR A 277 -0.59 -18.72 24.86
N ALA A 278 0.15 -17.68 25.23
CA ALA A 278 -0.30 -16.28 25.19
C ALA A 278 -0.33 -15.77 23.75
N ILE A 279 0.73 -16.04 22.99
CA ILE A 279 0.82 -15.71 21.56
C ILE A 279 -0.30 -16.41 20.79
N ARG A 280 -0.54 -17.72 21.04
CA ARG A 280 -1.62 -18.46 20.38
C ARG A 280 -2.98 -17.82 20.64
N ALA A 281 -3.29 -17.48 21.89
CA ALA A 281 -4.57 -16.86 22.24
C ALA A 281 -4.73 -15.47 21.62
N ALA A 282 -3.68 -14.64 21.61
CA ALA A 282 -3.70 -13.34 20.97
C ALA A 282 -3.89 -13.44 19.45
N ALA A 283 -3.15 -14.34 18.79
CA ALA A 283 -3.28 -14.58 17.36
C ALA A 283 -4.68 -15.10 16.99
N SER A 284 -5.23 -16.06 17.75
CA SER A 284 -6.61 -16.53 17.56
C SER A 284 -7.62 -15.41 17.75
N ALA A 285 -7.43 -14.51 18.73
CA ALA A 285 -8.30 -13.35 18.93
C ALA A 285 -8.25 -12.37 17.75
N TYR A 286 -7.06 -12.10 17.19
CA TYR A 286 -6.91 -11.29 15.99
C TYR A 286 -7.56 -11.92 14.76
N ILE A 287 -7.38 -13.23 14.54
CA ILE A 287 -8.02 -13.94 13.41
C ILE A 287 -9.55 -13.88 13.54
N GLU A 288 -10.09 -14.14 14.73
CA GLU A 288 -11.53 -14.03 14.97
C GLU A 288 -12.06 -12.61 14.77
N LEU A 289 -11.27 -11.59 15.12
CA LEU A 289 -11.61 -10.19 14.90
C LEU A 289 -11.71 -9.89 13.39
N ILE A 290 -10.72 -10.32 12.60
CA ILE A 290 -10.71 -10.12 11.14
C ILE A 290 -11.91 -10.80 10.47
N VAL A 291 -12.26 -12.02 10.91
CA VAL A 291 -13.37 -12.77 10.33
C VAL A 291 -14.74 -12.15 10.67
N LYS A 292 -14.90 -11.64 11.90
CA LYS A 292 -16.19 -11.10 12.38
C LYS A 292 -16.43 -9.64 11.96
N GLU A 293 -15.39 -8.83 11.84
CA GLU A 293 -15.53 -7.42 11.48
C GLU A 293 -15.99 -7.24 10.03
N SER A 294 -16.75 -6.18 9.76
CA SER A 294 -17.22 -5.85 8.40
C SER A 294 -16.33 -4.83 7.70
N ASP A 295 -15.65 -3.94 8.45
CA ASP A 295 -14.84 -2.87 7.88
C ASP A 295 -13.48 -3.42 7.38
N ASN A 296 -13.21 -3.21 6.09
CA ASN A 296 -11.97 -3.66 5.44
C ASN A 296 -10.73 -2.94 6.01
N ASN A 297 -10.84 -1.67 6.41
CA ASN A 297 -9.71 -0.94 6.98
C ASN A 297 -9.27 -1.55 8.31
N VAL A 298 -10.24 -1.91 9.16
CA VAL A 298 -9.97 -2.60 10.43
C VAL A 298 -9.31 -3.96 10.17
N LYS A 299 -9.79 -4.71 9.16
CA LYS A 299 -9.17 -6.00 8.78
C LYS A 299 -7.72 -5.83 8.36
N LEU A 300 -7.41 -4.81 7.54
CA LEU A 300 -6.05 -4.55 7.10
C LEU A 300 -5.14 -4.18 8.28
N ILE A 301 -5.58 -3.31 9.20
CA ILE A 301 -4.81 -2.94 10.39
C ILE A 301 -4.53 -4.15 11.28
N VAL A 302 -5.51 -5.02 11.52
CA VAL A 302 -5.34 -6.21 12.36
C VAL A 302 -4.47 -7.26 11.64
N LEU A 303 -4.59 -7.39 10.33
CA LEU A 303 -3.77 -8.28 9.53
C LEU A 303 -2.31 -7.82 9.49
N ASP A 304 -2.05 -6.53 9.39
CA ASP A 304 -0.69 -5.98 9.48
C ASP A 304 -0.08 -6.27 10.85
N ARG A 305 -0.86 -6.21 11.94
CA ARG A 305 -0.38 -6.67 13.26
C ARG A 305 -0.05 -8.17 13.29
N LEU A 306 -0.85 -9.02 12.66
CA LEU A 306 -0.54 -10.46 12.54
C LEU A 306 0.74 -10.69 11.73
N ILE A 307 0.98 -9.90 10.68
CA ILE A 307 2.21 -9.93 9.89
C ILE A 307 3.39 -9.45 10.74
N ASP A 308 3.24 -8.40 11.55
CA ASP A 308 4.27 -7.94 12.48
C ASP A 308 4.65 -9.03 13.49
N LEU A 309 3.66 -9.80 13.98
CA LEU A 309 3.93 -10.93 14.89
C LEU A 309 4.81 -12.01 14.25
N ARG A 310 4.80 -12.17 12.92
CA ARG A 310 5.69 -13.13 12.24
C ARG A 310 7.17 -12.77 12.42
N LEU A 311 7.51 -11.49 12.57
CA LEU A 311 8.90 -11.03 12.62
C LEU A 311 9.68 -11.62 13.81
N SER A 312 8.99 -12.05 14.87
CA SER A 312 9.62 -12.77 15.97
C SER A 312 9.61 -14.29 15.72
N PRO A 313 10.76 -14.98 15.88
CA PRO A 313 10.89 -16.41 15.58
C PRO A 313 10.07 -17.31 16.53
N GLU A 314 9.80 -16.85 17.74
CA GLU A 314 9.01 -17.58 18.74
C GLU A 314 7.53 -17.59 18.36
N SER A 315 7.01 -16.44 17.94
CA SER A 315 5.63 -16.29 17.46
C SER A 315 5.43 -16.93 16.09
N GLU A 316 6.43 -16.92 15.22
CA GLU A 316 6.35 -17.61 13.92
C GLU A 316 6.01 -19.09 14.10
N LYS A 317 6.68 -19.80 15.02
CA LYS A 317 6.41 -21.23 15.29
C LYS A 317 4.95 -21.48 15.69
N VAL A 318 4.37 -20.58 16.48
CA VAL A 318 2.97 -20.69 16.91
C VAL A 318 2.02 -20.36 15.77
N LEU A 319 2.32 -19.34 14.97
CA LEU A 319 1.52 -18.95 13.80
C LEU A 319 1.49 -20.05 12.74
N ARG A 320 2.55 -20.85 12.58
CA ARG A 320 2.56 -22.03 11.69
C ARG A 320 1.49 -23.07 12.05
N GLU A 321 1.13 -23.20 13.33
CA GLU A 321 0.04 -24.08 13.77
C GLU A 321 -1.35 -23.50 13.46
N LEU A 322 -1.45 -22.17 13.31
CA LEU A 322 -2.70 -21.44 13.07
C LEU A 322 -2.95 -21.12 11.59
N VAL A 323 -2.18 -21.68 10.65
CA VAL A 323 -2.32 -21.39 9.21
C VAL A 323 -3.74 -21.66 8.70
N MET A 324 -4.36 -22.77 9.11
CA MET A 324 -5.72 -23.10 8.71
C MET A 324 -6.75 -22.11 9.27
N ASP A 325 -6.49 -21.56 10.46
CA ASP A 325 -7.32 -20.51 11.03
C ASP A 325 -7.18 -19.19 10.26
N ILE A 326 -5.94 -18.83 9.86
CA ILE A 326 -5.65 -17.65 9.05
C ILE A 326 -6.36 -17.74 7.69
N LEU A 327 -6.37 -18.91 7.05
CA LEU A 327 -7.06 -19.11 5.76
C LEU A 327 -8.57 -18.87 5.82
N ARG A 328 -9.20 -18.89 7.01
CA ARG A 328 -10.62 -18.50 7.16
C ARG A 328 -10.86 -17.04 6.79
N VAL A 329 -9.84 -16.18 6.85
CA VAL A 329 -9.92 -14.76 6.46
C VAL A 329 -10.21 -14.60 4.96
N LEU A 330 -9.94 -15.61 4.13
CA LEU A 330 -10.21 -15.57 2.68
C LEU A 330 -11.70 -15.41 2.35
N SER A 331 -12.60 -15.66 3.30
CA SER A 331 -14.03 -15.35 3.16
C SER A 331 -14.34 -13.85 3.07
N ALA A 332 -13.37 -12.97 3.36
CA ALA A 332 -13.52 -11.53 3.14
C ALA A 332 -13.79 -11.24 1.65
N SER A 333 -14.56 -10.21 1.32
CA SER A 333 -14.85 -9.83 -0.08
C SER A 333 -13.68 -9.08 -0.73
N ASP A 334 -12.89 -8.37 0.06
CA ASP A 334 -11.84 -7.48 -0.41
C ASP A 334 -10.60 -8.24 -0.93
N LEU A 335 -10.10 -7.81 -2.09
CA LEU A 335 -8.97 -8.46 -2.78
C LEU A 335 -7.64 -8.20 -2.07
N GLU A 336 -7.46 -7.04 -1.44
CA GLU A 336 -6.22 -6.69 -0.76
C GLU A 336 -6.05 -7.48 0.54
N VAL A 337 -7.14 -7.60 1.32
CA VAL A 337 -7.18 -8.49 2.50
C VAL A 337 -6.83 -9.93 2.10
N ARG A 338 -7.41 -10.44 1.01
CA ARG A 338 -7.10 -11.78 0.48
C ARG A 338 -5.64 -11.92 0.05
N LYS A 339 -5.09 -10.92 -0.67
CA LYS A 339 -3.69 -10.90 -1.10
C LYS A 339 -2.72 -10.99 0.07
N LYS A 340 -2.87 -10.11 1.06
CA LYS A 340 -2.03 -10.11 2.28
C LYS A 340 -2.18 -11.41 3.07
N THR A 341 -3.40 -11.96 3.15
CA THR A 341 -3.67 -13.25 3.83
C THR A 341 -2.97 -14.41 3.14
N LEU A 342 -3.05 -14.52 1.81
CA LEU A 342 -2.38 -15.57 1.03
C LEU A 342 -0.86 -15.45 1.14
N GLN A 343 -0.31 -14.23 1.12
CA GLN A 343 1.11 -13.99 1.32
C GLN A 343 1.56 -14.47 2.71
N LEU A 344 0.83 -14.09 3.78
CA LEU A 344 1.11 -14.54 5.14
C LEU A 344 1.02 -16.08 5.25
N ALA A 345 0.03 -16.71 4.63
CA ALA A 345 -0.11 -18.16 4.63
C ALA A 345 1.05 -18.87 3.92
N LEU A 346 1.49 -18.36 2.75
CA LEU A 346 2.65 -18.90 2.01
C LEU A 346 3.98 -18.79 2.77
N ASP A 347 4.08 -17.76 3.61
CA ASP A 347 5.26 -17.51 4.43
C ASP A 347 5.29 -18.39 5.69
N LEU A 348 4.12 -18.76 6.22
CA LEU A 348 3.96 -19.64 7.39
C LEU A 348 3.82 -21.13 7.01
N VAL A 349 3.80 -21.47 5.72
CA VAL A 349 3.59 -22.85 5.29
C VAL A 349 4.82 -23.72 5.59
N SER A 350 4.57 -24.95 5.98
CA SER A 350 5.57 -25.96 6.34
C SER A 350 5.17 -27.33 5.79
N SER A 351 6.09 -28.29 5.81
CA SER A 351 5.79 -29.66 5.37
C SER A 351 4.65 -30.35 6.14
N ARG A 352 4.26 -29.83 7.31
CA ARG A 352 3.17 -30.38 8.13
C ARG A 352 1.78 -29.88 7.73
N ASN A 353 1.66 -28.64 7.27
CA ASN A 353 0.36 -28.00 7.01
C ASN A 353 0.08 -27.78 5.52
N VAL A 354 1.08 -27.98 4.65
CA VAL A 354 0.97 -27.71 3.21
C VAL A 354 -0.14 -28.54 2.55
N GLU A 355 -0.32 -29.81 2.93
CA GLU A 355 -1.34 -30.66 2.34
C GLU A 355 -2.76 -30.17 2.67
N GLU A 356 -2.99 -29.78 3.93
CA GLU A 356 -4.27 -29.21 4.36
C GLU A 356 -4.54 -27.85 3.71
N MET A 357 -3.53 -26.98 3.62
CA MET A 357 -3.63 -25.69 2.94
C MET A 357 -4.02 -25.87 1.48
N VAL A 358 -3.37 -26.79 0.78
CA VAL A 358 -3.65 -27.09 -0.63
C VAL A 358 -5.07 -27.62 -0.81
N MET A 359 -5.52 -28.53 0.06
CA MET A 359 -6.90 -29.03 0.02
C MET A 359 -7.92 -27.90 0.25
N PHE A 360 -7.61 -26.96 1.16
CA PHE A 360 -8.46 -25.79 1.40
C PHE A 360 -8.51 -24.87 0.17
N LEU A 361 -7.36 -24.53 -0.41
CA LEU A 361 -7.27 -23.69 -1.61
C LEU A 361 -8.00 -24.33 -2.79
N ARG A 362 -7.88 -25.66 -2.98
CA ARG A 362 -8.66 -26.41 -3.98
C ARG A 362 -10.17 -26.23 -3.78
N LYS A 363 -10.65 -26.34 -2.54
CA LYS A 363 -12.08 -26.16 -2.22
C LYS A 363 -12.54 -24.73 -2.45
N GLU A 364 -11.70 -23.75 -2.14
CA GLU A 364 -12.00 -22.34 -2.32
C GLU A 364 -12.04 -21.95 -3.80
N ILE A 365 -11.13 -22.49 -4.60
CA ILE A 365 -11.16 -22.39 -6.06
C ILE A 365 -12.48 -22.94 -6.61
N GLY A 366 -12.92 -24.13 -6.15
CA GLY A 366 -14.19 -24.72 -6.57
C GLY A 366 -15.45 -23.97 -6.10
N ARG A 367 -15.34 -23.09 -5.11
CA ARG A 367 -16.44 -22.17 -4.70
C ARG A 367 -16.45 -20.89 -5.51
N SER A 368 -15.28 -20.47 -5.99
CA SER A 368 -15.13 -19.23 -6.75
C SER A 368 -15.78 -19.30 -8.14
N THR A 369 -16.31 -20.44 -8.59
CA THR A 369 -17.00 -20.58 -9.88
C THR A 369 -18.32 -19.80 -9.99
N ASP A 370 -18.95 -19.45 -8.86
CA ASP A 370 -20.30 -18.88 -8.83
C ASP A 370 -20.36 -17.33 -8.70
N GLY A 371 -19.23 -16.62 -8.86
CA GLY A 371 -19.12 -15.16 -8.68
C GLY A 371 -19.11 -14.30 -9.95
N THR A 372 -19.22 -12.97 -9.81
CA THR A 372 -19.11 -11.98 -10.89
C THR A 372 -17.75 -12.10 -11.62
N ALA A 373 -17.78 -12.14 -12.96
CA ALA A 373 -16.68 -12.69 -13.77
C ALA A 373 -15.29 -12.05 -13.61
N GLU A 374 -15.19 -10.74 -13.34
CA GLU A 374 -13.92 -10.01 -13.44
C GLU A 374 -13.09 -10.00 -12.14
N GLU A 375 -13.69 -9.63 -11.00
CA GLU A 375 -13.01 -9.69 -9.68
C GLU A 375 -12.71 -11.13 -9.27
N THR A 376 -13.61 -12.05 -9.62
CA THR A 376 -13.44 -13.48 -9.39
C THR A 376 -12.29 -14.04 -10.21
N GLY A 377 -12.09 -13.57 -11.46
CA GLY A 377 -10.96 -13.96 -12.31
C GLY A 377 -9.60 -13.58 -11.70
N ARG A 378 -9.47 -12.35 -11.19
CA ARG A 378 -8.25 -11.89 -10.50
C ARG A 378 -7.99 -12.65 -9.22
N TYR A 379 -9.03 -12.95 -8.44
CA TYR A 379 -8.90 -13.77 -7.23
C TYR A 379 -8.47 -15.21 -7.55
N ARG A 380 -9.05 -15.84 -8.58
CA ARG A 380 -8.62 -17.17 -9.07
C ARG A 380 -7.17 -17.16 -9.49
N GLN A 381 -6.75 -16.16 -10.25
CA GLN A 381 -5.34 -16.00 -10.64
C GLN A 381 -4.42 -15.97 -9.40
N MET A 382 -4.81 -15.23 -8.36
CA MET A 382 -4.05 -15.16 -7.11
C MET A 382 -3.97 -16.50 -6.38
N LEU A 383 -5.06 -17.26 -6.34
CA LEU A 383 -5.09 -18.61 -5.76
C LEU A 383 -4.19 -19.58 -6.54
N VAL A 384 -4.22 -19.53 -7.89
CA VAL A 384 -3.35 -20.34 -8.75
C VAL A 384 -1.88 -20.01 -8.53
N ARG A 385 -1.51 -18.72 -8.49
CA ARG A 385 -0.13 -18.29 -8.19
C ARG A 385 0.33 -18.75 -6.81
N THR A 386 -0.57 -18.74 -5.84
CA THR A 386 -0.30 -19.24 -4.48
C THR A 386 -0.05 -20.75 -4.50
N LEU A 387 -0.90 -21.53 -5.18
CA LEU A 387 -0.72 -22.97 -5.35
C LEU A 387 0.57 -23.32 -6.10
N HIS A 388 0.90 -22.57 -7.17
CA HIS A 388 2.15 -22.71 -7.91
C HIS A 388 3.35 -22.54 -6.97
N SER A 389 3.39 -21.43 -6.22
CA SER A 389 4.46 -21.14 -5.27
C SER A 389 4.58 -22.20 -4.17
N ALA A 390 3.45 -22.68 -3.64
CA ALA A 390 3.42 -23.74 -2.63
C ALA A 390 3.96 -25.07 -3.18
N THR A 391 3.62 -25.41 -4.43
CA THR A 391 4.06 -26.66 -5.09
C THR A 391 5.56 -26.66 -5.38
N ILE A 392 6.13 -25.50 -5.76
CA ILE A 392 7.58 -25.37 -5.97
C ILE A 392 8.31 -25.55 -4.64
N LYS A 393 7.83 -24.90 -3.57
CA LYS A 393 8.45 -25.03 -2.24
C LYS A 393 8.32 -26.46 -1.69
N PHE A 394 7.23 -27.16 -1.99
CA PHE A 394 6.93 -28.50 -1.49
C PHE A 394 6.50 -29.45 -2.62
N PRO A 395 7.47 -30.07 -3.31
CA PRO A 395 7.22 -30.98 -4.43
C PRO A 395 6.27 -32.16 -4.14
N ASP A 396 6.25 -32.65 -2.90
CA ASP A 396 5.49 -33.86 -2.51
C ASP A 396 3.97 -33.71 -2.72
N VAL A 397 3.45 -32.48 -2.69
CA VAL A 397 2.01 -32.21 -2.82
C VAL A 397 1.57 -32.04 -4.28
N ALA A 398 2.52 -31.96 -5.22
CA ALA A 398 2.26 -31.69 -6.64
C ALA A 398 1.26 -32.67 -7.26
N ALA A 399 1.31 -33.95 -6.87
CA ALA A 399 0.41 -34.99 -7.40
C ALA A 399 -1.09 -34.68 -7.17
N ASN A 400 -1.43 -34.02 -6.05
CA ASN A 400 -2.81 -33.66 -5.72
C ASN A 400 -3.26 -32.36 -6.39
N ILE A 401 -2.31 -31.50 -6.79
CA ILE A 401 -2.55 -30.15 -7.29
C ILE A 401 -2.70 -30.13 -8.81
N VAL A 402 -1.83 -30.88 -9.52
CA VAL A 402 -1.78 -30.89 -10.98
C VAL A 402 -3.16 -31.15 -11.62
N PRO A 403 -3.95 -32.16 -11.19
CA PRO A 403 -5.25 -32.42 -11.83
C PRO A 403 -6.22 -31.24 -11.71
N VAL A 404 -6.21 -30.58 -10.55
CA VAL A 404 -7.07 -29.41 -10.29
C VAL A 404 -6.67 -28.24 -11.17
N LEU A 405 -5.37 -27.98 -11.29
CA LEU A 405 -4.88 -26.87 -12.11
C LEU A 405 -5.14 -27.12 -13.60
N MET A 406 -5.08 -28.37 -14.07
CA MET A 406 -5.35 -28.71 -15.47
C MET A 406 -6.79 -28.40 -15.91
N GLU A 407 -7.78 -28.53 -15.02
CA GLU A 407 -9.17 -28.16 -15.32
C GLU A 407 -9.30 -26.67 -15.72
N PHE A 408 -8.46 -25.79 -15.16
CA PHE A 408 -8.48 -24.35 -15.47
C PHE A 408 -7.96 -24.00 -16.87
N LEU A 409 -7.28 -24.91 -17.57
CA LEU A 409 -6.83 -24.66 -18.95
C LEU A 409 -8.00 -24.54 -19.93
N SER A 410 -9.16 -25.07 -19.58
CA SER A 410 -10.39 -24.98 -20.37
C SER A 410 -11.31 -23.84 -19.93
N ASP A 411 -10.96 -23.10 -18.87
CA ASP A 411 -11.73 -21.97 -18.36
C ASP A 411 -11.58 -20.73 -19.28
N ASP A 412 -12.53 -19.80 -19.21
CA ASP A 412 -12.56 -18.59 -20.04
C ASP A 412 -11.57 -17.51 -19.56
N CYS A 413 -10.96 -17.68 -18.38
CA CYS A 413 -9.97 -16.74 -17.84
C CYS A 413 -8.57 -17.01 -18.40
N GLU A 414 -8.19 -16.26 -19.44
CA GLU A 414 -6.88 -16.40 -20.11
C GLU A 414 -5.68 -16.18 -19.15
N ALA A 415 -5.77 -15.21 -18.24
CA ALA A 415 -4.67 -14.89 -17.33
C ALA A 415 -4.37 -16.02 -16.33
N ALA A 416 -5.40 -16.64 -15.75
CA ALA A 416 -5.24 -17.76 -14.82
C ALA A 416 -4.69 -18.99 -15.54
N ALA A 417 -5.22 -19.31 -16.72
CA ALA A 417 -4.76 -20.45 -17.51
C ALA A 417 -3.32 -20.27 -18.05
N GLN A 418 -2.90 -19.04 -18.32
CA GLN A 418 -1.50 -18.73 -18.62
C GLN A 418 -0.58 -19.04 -17.41
N ASP A 419 -0.96 -18.63 -16.20
CA ASP A 419 -0.18 -18.92 -14.99
C ASP A 419 -0.13 -20.44 -14.72
N VAL A 420 -1.22 -21.17 -14.95
CA VAL A 420 -1.22 -22.65 -14.90
C VAL A 420 -0.23 -23.25 -15.89
N LEU A 421 -0.16 -22.78 -17.14
CA LEU A 421 0.78 -23.31 -18.12
C LEU A 421 2.24 -23.04 -17.75
N VAL A 422 2.53 -21.87 -17.19
CA VAL A 422 3.87 -21.56 -16.67
C VAL A 422 4.24 -22.54 -15.56
N PHE A 423 3.29 -22.82 -14.65
CA PHE A 423 3.45 -23.85 -13.63
C PHE A 423 3.68 -25.24 -14.25
N VAL A 424 2.84 -25.68 -15.19
CA VAL A 424 2.98 -27.00 -15.84
C VAL A 424 4.34 -27.13 -16.52
N ARG A 425 4.78 -26.10 -17.24
CA ARG A 425 6.11 -26.08 -17.89
C ARG A 425 7.24 -26.27 -16.87
N GLU A 426 7.16 -25.58 -15.74
CA GLU A 426 8.15 -25.67 -14.68
C GLU A 426 8.09 -27.01 -13.94
N ALA A 427 6.88 -27.50 -13.64
CA ALA A 427 6.64 -28.77 -12.97
C ALA A 427 7.13 -29.95 -13.80
N VAL A 428 6.86 -29.95 -15.11
CA VAL A 428 7.36 -30.99 -16.02
C VAL A 428 8.88 -30.99 -16.04
N GLN A 429 9.56 -29.83 -16.03
CA GLN A 429 11.01 -29.79 -16.00
C GLN A 429 11.56 -30.27 -14.63
N ARG A 430 11.08 -29.72 -13.52
CA ARG A 430 11.62 -29.97 -12.17
C ARG A 430 11.20 -31.29 -11.52
N LEU A 431 10.07 -31.89 -11.94
CA LEU A 431 9.50 -33.11 -11.32
C LEU A 431 9.45 -34.28 -12.32
N PRO A 432 10.58 -34.97 -12.59
CA PRO A 432 10.63 -36.08 -13.55
C PRO A 432 9.62 -37.19 -13.32
N HIS A 433 9.32 -37.51 -12.06
CA HIS A 433 8.43 -38.60 -11.66
C HIS A 433 6.95 -38.33 -11.97
N LEU A 434 6.55 -37.05 -12.11
CA LEU A 434 5.16 -36.67 -12.45
C LEU A 434 4.96 -36.37 -13.94
N ARG A 435 6.02 -36.31 -14.75
CA ARG A 435 5.96 -35.94 -16.18
C ARG A 435 4.92 -36.75 -16.96
N ALA A 436 4.91 -38.07 -16.79
CA ALA A 436 3.99 -38.96 -17.50
C ALA A 436 2.52 -38.66 -17.17
N VAL A 437 2.22 -38.39 -15.89
CA VAL A 437 0.86 -38.06 -15.43
C VAL A 437 0.42 -36.70 -15.97
N VAL A 438 1.29 -35.70 -15.87
CA VAL A 438 1.03 -34.33 -16.33
C VAL A 438 0.77 -34.32 -17.84
N LEU A 439 1.57 -35.06 -18.63
CA LEU A 439 1.40 -35.13 -20.07
C LEU A 439 0.12 -35.86 -20.49
N ALA A 440 -0.24 -36.95 -19.81
CA ALA A 440 -1.49 -37.67 -20.06
C ALA A 440 -2.71 -36.76 -19.82
N GLN A 441 -2.73 -36.04 -18.71
CA GLN A 441 -3.82 -35.09 -18.41
C GLN A 441 -3.85 -33.91 -19.39
N LEU A 442 -2.69 -33.38 -19.78
CA LEU A 442 -2.63 -32.31 -20.78
C LEU A 442 -3.19 -32.77 -22.13
N GLN A 443 -2.97 -34.03 -22.52
CA GLN A 443 -3.56 -34.63 -23.73
C GLN A 443 -5.08 -34.74 -23.65
N GLU A 444 -5.65 -35.08 -22.49
CA GLU A 444 -7.10 -35.15 -22.28
C GLU A 444 -7.76 -33.76 -22.39
N VAL A 445 -7.15 -32.75 -21.77
CA VAL A 445 -7.69 -31.38 -21.73
C VAL A 445 -7.44 -30.59 -23.03
N PHE A 446 -6.51 -31.05 -23.87
CA PHE A 446 -6.06 -30.34 -25.08
C PHE A 446 -7.21 -29.90 -26.02
N GLY A 447 -8.24 -30.74 -26.16
CA GLY A 447 -9.41 -30.43 -27.00
C GLY A 447 -10.32 -29.33 -26.45
N GLY A 448 -10.28 -29.06 -25.15
CA GLY A 448 -11.13 -28.08 -24.46
C GLY A 448 -10.56 -26.66 -24.40
N ILE A 449 -9.29 -26.46 -24.79
CA ILE A 449 -8.61 -25.17 -24.71
C ILE A 449 -9.20 -24.18 -25.73
N ARG A 450 -9.70 -23.03 -25.23
CA ARG A 450 -10.36 -21.99 -26.03
C ARG A 450 -9.46 -20.83 -26.45
N SER A 451 -8.33 -20.58 -25.78
CA SER A 451 -7.39 -19.52 -26.15
C SER A 451 -6.26 -20.01 -27.04
N ALA A 452 -5.99 -19.25 -28.11
CA ALA A 452 -4.88 -19.40 -29.03
C ALA A 452 -3.50 -19.41 -28.34
N GLN A 453 -3.29 -18.52 -27.36
CA GLN A 453 -1.99 -18.36 -26.69
C GLN A 453 -1.68 -19.57 -25.79
N ILE A 454 -2.70 -20.02 -25.06
CA ILE A 454 -2.65 -21.17 -24.16
C ILE A 454 -2.42 -22.45 -24.97
N PHE A 455 -3.15 -22.61 -26.08
CA PHE A 455 -2.99 -23.74 -27.00
C PHE A 455 -1.57 -23.84 -27.56
N ARG A 456 -0.97 -22.70 -27.93
CA ARG A 456 0.42 -22.64 -28.41
C ARG A 456 1.43 -23.14 -27.36
N ALA A 457 1.28 -22.70 -26.11
CA ALA A 457 2.17 -23.11 -25.03
C ALA A 457 1.99 -24.60 -24.68
N ALA A 458 0.75 -25.10 -24.68
CA ALA A 458 0.46 -26.52 -24.49
C ALA A 458 1.09 -27.39 -25.60
N LEU A 459 0.99 -26.98 -26.87
CA LEU A 459 1.65 -27.63 -28.00
C LEU A 459 3.17 -27.74 -27.80
N TRP A 460 3.79 -26.66 -27.33
CA TRP A 460 5.23 -26.65 -27.07
C TRP A 460 5.62 -27.66 -25.98
N ILE A 461 4.85 -27.75 -24.89
CA ILE A 461 5.11 -28.72 -23.80
C ILE A 461 4.98 -30.16 -24.32
N LEU A 462 3.93 -30.46 -25.09
CA LEU A 462 3.74 -31.79 -25.68
C LEU A 462 4.87 -32.15 -26.67
N GLY A 463 5.27 -31.20 -27.53
CA GLY A 463 6.39 -31.41 -28.46
C GLY A 463 7.72 -31.66 -27.74
N GLU A 464 7.96 -30.91 -26.66
CA GLU A 464 9.23 -30.94 -25.95
C GLU A 464 9.36 -32.13 -25.01
N TYR A 465 8.31 -32.63 -24.37
CA TYR A 465 8.43 -33.66 -23.33
C TYR A 465 7.82 -35.03 -23.65
N CYS A 466 7.13 -35.19 -24.80
CA CYS A 466 6.72 -36.52 -25.26
C CYS A 466 7.94 -37.30 -25.78
N ASP A 467 8.39 -38.29 -24.99
CA ASP A 467 9.58 -39.10 -25.26
C ASP A 467 9.26 -40.59 -25.50
N THR A 468 8.01 -41.02 -25.33
CA THR A 468 7.57 -42.41 -25.60
C THR A 468 6.89 -42.54 -26.96
N LYS A 469 6.96 -43.74 -27.57
CA LYS A 469 6.37 -43.99 -28.89
C LYS A 469 4.86 -43.82 -28.88
N GLU A 470 4.20 -44.33 -27.83
CA GLU A 470 2.75 -44.24 -27.68
C GLU A 470 2.28 -42.79 -27.50
N SER A 471 3.01 -41.99 -26.71
CA SER A 471 2.64 -40.58 -26.50
C SER A 471 2.82 -39.72 -27.76
N ILE A 472 3.88 -39.96 -28.54
CA ILE A 472 4.11 -39.23 -29.81
C ILE A 472 2.98 -39.51 -30.82
N ILE A 473 2.56 -40.77 -30.95
CA ILE A 473 1.45 -41.16 -31.83
C ILE A 473 0.14 -40.55 -31.30
N GLY A 474 -0.12 -40.61 -30.00
CA GLY A 474 -1.31 -40.02 -29.38
C GLY A 474 -1.40 -38.51 -29.61
N VAL A 475 -0.30 -37.76 -29.47
CA VAL A 475 -0.28 -36.31 -29.76
C VAL A 475 -0.58 -36.03 -31.23
N MET A 476 -0.07 -36.84 -32.16
CA MET A 476 -0.36 -36.69 -33.59
C MET A 476 -1.85 -36.93 -33.89
N GLU A 477 -2.47 -37.93 -33.28
CA GLU A 477 -3.91 -38.20 -33.40
C GLU A 477 -4.76 -37.05 -32.83
N ILE A 478 -4.36 -36.51 -31.67
CA ILE A 478 -5.02 -35.36 -31.05
C ILE A 478 -4.94 -34.14 -31.98
N ILE A 479 -3.77 -33.84 -32.55
CA ILE A 479 -3.60 -32.73 -33.50
C ILE A 479 -4.50 -32.91 -34.72
N LYS A 480 -4.58 -34.13 -35.27
CA LYS A 480 -5.50 -34.43 -36.40
C LYS A 480 -6.95 -34.22 -36.00
N LYS A 481 -7.37 -34.72 -34.83
CA LYS A 481 -8.73 -34.53 -34.30
C LYS A 481 -9.07 -33.04 -34.11
N SER A 482 -8.11 -32.24 -33.63
CA SER A 482 -8.26 -30.79 -33.46
C SER A 482 -8.27 -30.01 -34.78
N LEU A 483 -7.71 -30.55 -35.87
CA LEU A 483 -7.78 -29.96 -37.22
C LEU A 483 -9.04 -30.40 -37.99
N GLY A 484 -9.54 -31.60 -37.72
CA GLY A 484 -10.62 -32.22 -38.49
C GLY A 484 -10.13 -32.78 -39.83
N GLU A 485 -11.04 -32.86 -40.81
CA GLU A 485 -10.75 -33.45 -42.12
C GLU A 485 -9.73 -32.62 -42.93
N LEU A 486 -8.70 -33.31 -43.47
CA LEU A 486 -7.67 -32.74 -44.34
C LEU A 486 -7.88 -33.26 -45.78
N PRO A 487 -7.72 -32.45 -46.85
CA PRO A 487 -7.23 -31.06 -46.88
C PRO A 487 -8.25 -30.02 -46.40
N ILE A 488 -7.79 -29.00 -45.66
CA ILE A 488 -8.66 -28.01 -45.00
C ILE A 488 -9.44 -27.15 -46.01
N VAL A 489 -8.78 -26.69 -47.07
CA VAL A 489 -9.41 -25.83 -48.10
C VAL A 489 -10.51 -26.60 -48.86
N GLY A 490 -10.24 -27.87 -49.20
CA GLY A 490 -11.21 -28.71 -49.89
C GLY A 490 -12.44 -29.01 -49.03
N SER A 491 -12.24 -29.32 -47.75
CA SER A 491 -13.35 -29.56 -46.82
C SER A 491 -14.14 -28.27 -46.53
N GLU A 492 -13.50 -27.11 -46.39
CA GLU A 492 -14.21 -25.82 -46.24
C GLU A 492 -15.01 -25.44 -47.49
N LEU A 493 -14.47 -25.68 -48.69
CA LEU A 493 -15.18 -25.40 -49.94
C LEU A 493 -16.35 -26.36 -50.16
N ARG A 494 -16.22 -27.65 -49.81
CA ARG A 494 -17.33 -28.63 -49.83
C ARG A 494 -18.41 -28.27 -48.82
N ALA A 495 -18.02 -27.93 -47.58
CA ALA A 495 -18.95 -27.49 -46.56
C ALA A 495 -19.68 -26.19 -46.96
N ALA A 496 -18.98 -25.24 -47.59
CA ALA A 496 -19.58 -24.01 -48.11
C ALA A 496 -20.52 -24.26 -49.32
N ALA A 497 -20.32 -25.35 -50.07
CA ALA A 497 -21.16 -25.78 -51.18
C ALA A 497 -22.41 -26.58 -50.74
N GLY A 498 -22.53 -26.94 -49.45
CA GLY A 498 -23.67 -27.68 -48.91
C GLY A 498 -23.69 -29.17 -49.27
N GLU A 499 -22.56 -29.75 -49.64
CA GLU A 499 -22.42 -31.20 -49.86
C GLU A 499 -22.08 -31.88 -48.53
N GLU A 500 -23.11 -32.37 -47.81
CA GLU A 500 -22.90 -33.33 -46.72
C GLU A 500 -22.54 -34.71 -47.33
N GLU A 501 -21.34 -35.22 -47.03
CA GLU A 501 -20.95 -36.58 -47.39
C GLU A 501 -21.67 -37.58 -46.49
N ASN A 502 -22.53 -38.42 -47.11
CA ASN A 502 -22.94 -39.71 -46.58
C ASN A 502 -21.69 -40.54 -46.25
N GLU A 503 -21.58 -41.01 -45.02
CA GLU A 503 -20.61 -42.03 -44.64
C GLU A 503 -20.83 -43.31 -45.45
N GLU A 504 -19.88 -43.68 -46.31
CA GLU A 504 -19.71 -45.07 -46.75
C GLU A 504 -18.26 -45.50 -46.48
N PHE A 505 -17.99 -46.02 -45.27
CA PHE A 505 -17.04 -47.11 -45.05
C PHE A 505 -17.36 -47.85 -43.73
N LYS A 506 -18.36 -48.74 -43.75
CA LYS A 506 -18.44 -49.96 -42.93
C LYS A 506 -19.44 -50.96 -43.56
N GLU A 507 -19.05 -52.22 -43.57
CA GLU A 507 -19.57 -53.32 -44.40
C GLU A 507 -21.01 -53.81 -44.09
N LYS A 508 -21.66 -54.30 -45.17
CA LYS A 508 -22.59 -55.47 -45.31
C LYS A 508 -23.74 -55.64 -44.29
N ASP A 509 -24.98 -55.36 -44.72
CA ASP A 509 -26.00 -56.34 -45.15
C ASP A 509 -27.38 -55.67 -45.39
N ALA A 510 -28.17 -56.27 -46.29
CA ALA A 510 -29.62 -56.11 -46.52
C ALA A 510 -30.21 -54.85 -47.25
N MET A 511 -30.44 -55.04 -48.56
CA MET A 511 -31.62 -54.68 -49.38
C MET A 511 -32.65 -53.64 -48.85
N VAL A 512 -32.88 -52.54 -49.60
CA VAL A 512 -34.07 -52.26 -50.46
C VAL A 512 -34.08 -50.79 -50.96
N ASP A 513 -34.09 -50.66 -52.30
CA ASP A 513 -34.66 -49.65 -53.21
C ASP A 513 -34.38 -48.11 -53.22
N ALA A 514 -34.26 -47.69 -54.50
CA ALA A 514 -34.67 -46.44 -55.16
C ALA A 514 -33.70 -45.24 -55.27
N LYS A 515 -33.11 -45.14 -56.47
CA LYS A 515 -32.43 -43.97 -57.07
C LYS A 515 -33.37 -42.77 -57.29
N THR A 516 -32.85 -41.55 -57.11
CA THR A 516 -33.29 -40.38 -57.90
C THR A 516 -32.12 -39.45 -58.21
N LYS A 517 -31.81 -39.26 -59.50
CA LYS A 517 -30.84 -38.26 -60.02
C LYS A 517 -31.57 -36.93 -60.32
N PRO A 518 -30.93 -35.76 -60.20
CA PRO A 518 -31.52 -34.48 -60.61
C PRO A 518 -31.62 -34.34 -62.15
N ARG A 519 -32.74 -33.79 -62.62
CA ARG A 519 -33.11 -33.61 -64.04
C ARG A 519 -32.37 -32.43 -64.69
N GLN A 520 -31.78 -32.65 -65.86
CA GLN A 520 -31.43 -31.60 -66.82
C GLN A 520 -32.68 -31.21 -67.63
N LEU A 521 -32.99 -29.91 -67.73
CA LEU A 521 -34.03 -29.41 -68.64
C LEU A 521 -33.38 -28.72 -69.84
N VAL A 522 -33.83 -29.10 -71.04
CA VAL A 522 -33.48 -28.50 -72.33
C VAL A 522 -34.66 -27.67 -72.78
N THR A 523 -34.44 -26.38 -73.07
CA THR A 523 -35.49 -25.52 -73.66
C THR A 523 -35.68 -25.83 -75.14
N ALA A 524 -36.81 -25.43 -75.72
CA ALA A 524 -37.24 -25.83 -77.08
C ALA A 524 -36.28 -25.45 -78.25
N ASP A 525 -35.24 -24.65 -78.00
CA ASP A 525 -34.18 -24.30 -78.95
C ASP A 525 -32.84 -25.06 -78.76
N GLY A 526 -32.82 -26.10 -77.92
CA GLY A 526 -31.69 -27.05 -77.87
C GLY A 526 -30.45 -26.61 -77.08
N THR A 527 -30.46 -25.44 -76.44
CA THR A 527 -29.35 -24.98 -75.59
C THR A 527 -29.47 -25.52 -74.16
N TYR A 528 -28.40 -26.13 -73.63
CA TYR A 528 -28.31 -26.58 -72.24
C TYR A 528 -28.04 -25.39 -71.31
N ALA A 529 -28.93 -25.11 -70.36
CA ALA A 529 -28.72 -24.10 -69.33
C ALA A 529 -28.22 -24.75 -68.02
N THR A 530 -27.01 -24.43 -67.59
CA THR A 530 -26.52 -24.67 -66.23
C THR A 530 -26.66 -23.38 -65.43
N GLN A 531 -27.44 -23.40 -64.34
CA GLN A 531 -27.56 -22.24 -63.46
C GLN A 531 -26.24 -22.06 -62.69
N SER A 532 -25.47 -21.04 -63.07
CA SER A 532 -24.44 -20.44 -62.22
C SER A 532 -25.15 -19.53 -61.22
N ALA A 533 -25.11 -19.86 -59.93
CA ALA A 533 -25.68 -19.02 -58.88
C ALA A 533 -24.64 -18.04 -58.34
N LEU A 534 -24.91 -16.75 -58.58
CA LEU A 534 -24.25 -15.59 -57.99
C LEU A 534 -24.30 -15.62 -56.45
N LEU A 535 -23.16 -15.24 -55.85
CA LEU A 535 -22.95 -14.60 -54.54
C LEU A 535 -24.20 -14.46 -53.65
N ALA A 536 -24.50 -15.50 -52.88
CA ALA A 536 -25.35 -15.41 -51.70
C ALA A 536 -24.46 -15.20 -50.47
N ALA A 537 -24.78 -14.16 -49.70
CA ALA A 537 -24.12 -13.82 -48.45
C ALA A 537 -24.01 -15.04 -47.52
N VAL A 538 -22.79 -15.29 -47.04
CA VAL A 538 -22.43 -16.36 -46.11
C VAL A 538 -23.26 -16.20 -44.83
N LYS A 539 -24.32 -17.01 -44.70
CA LYS A 539 -24.90 -17.31 -43.40
C LYS A 539 -23.96 -18.27 -42.69
N SER A 540 -23.35 -17.82 -41.61
CA SER A 540 -22.52 -18.64 -40.71
C SER A 540 -23.38 -19.69 -40.03
N ALA A 541 -23.49 -20.87 -40.62
CA ALA A 541 -23.94 -22.07 -39.90
C ALA A 541 -22.84 -22.44 -38.90
N THR A 542 -23.15 -22.25 -37.61
CA THR A 542 -22.33 -22.66 -36.47
C THR A 542 -22.49 -24.17 -36.26
N ASP A 543 -21.87 -24.98 -37.13
CA ASP A 543 -21.46 -26.31 -36.73
C ASP A 543 -20.16 -26.21 -35.93
N GLU A 544 -20.03 -26.98 -34.85
CA GLU A 544 -18.89 -26.99 -33.93
C GLU A 544 -17.61 -27.42 -34.66
N LYS A 545 -16.95 -26.47 -35.34
CA LYS A 545 -15.65 -26.71 -35.97
C LYS A 545 -14.61 -27.01 -34.88
N PRO A 546 -13.70 -27.97 -35.10
CA PRO A 546 -12.60 -28.27 -34.19
C PRO A 546 -11.78 -27.04 -33.78
N THR A 547 -11.26 -27.01 -32.55
CA THR A 547 -10.64 -25.81 -31.93
C THR A 547 -9.47 -25.24 -32.72
N LEU A 548 -8.53 -26.08 -33.16
CA LEU A 548 -7.38 -25.62 -33.94
C LEU A 548 -7.79 -25.13 -35.33
N ARG A 549 -8.79 -25.77 -35.96
CA ARG A 549 -9.37 -25.29 -37.23
C ARG A 549 -10.01 -23.91 -37.06
N LYS A 550 -10.72 -23.68 -35.96
CA LYS A 550 -11.32 -22.38 -35.63
C LYS A 550 -10.24 -21.29 -35.51
N PHE A 551 -9.15 -21.53 -34.78
CA PHE A 551 -8.08 -20.54 -34.64
C PHE A 551 -7.41 -20.18 -35.96
N LEU A 552 -7.22 -21.15 -36.85
CA LEU A 552 -6.65 -20.92 -38.18
C LEU A 552 -7.60 -20.11 -39.08
N LEU A 553 -8.90 -20.39 -39.04
CA LEU A 553 -9.91 -19.62 -39.77
C LEU A 553 -10.03 -18.18 -39.26
N GLU A 554 -9.86 -17.98 -37.95
CA GLU A 554 -9.82 -16.67 -37.32
C GLU A 554 -8.56 -15.87 -37.66
N GLY A 555 -7.54 -16.51 -38.25
CA GLY A 555 -6.34 -15.83 -38.75
C GLY A 555 -5.12 -15.89 -37.83
N ASN A 556 -5.14 -16.72 -36.77
CA ASN A 556 -4.02 -16.86 -35.83
C ASN A 556 -2.93 -17.82 -36.36
N PHE A 557 -2.23 -17.42 -37.43
CA PHE A 557 -1.22 -18.26 -38.07
C PHE A 557 0.08 -18.46 -37.29
N PHE A 558 0.31 -17.68 -36.24
CA PHE A 558 1.43 -17.91 -35.34
C PHE A 558 1.34 -19.28 -34.62
N ILE A 559 0.12 -19.80 -34.39
CA ILE A 559 -0.08 -21.17 -33.90
C ILE A 559 0.40 -22.18 -34.94
N ALA A 560 0.20 -21.93 -36.23
CA ALA A 560 0.67 -22.81 -37.29
C ALA A 560 2.20 -22.94 -37.28
N ALA A 561 2.92 -21.84 -37.09
CA ALA A 561 4.38 -21.87 -36.97
C ALA A 561 4.85 -22.70 -35.76
N SER A 562 4.16 -22.56 -34.61
CA SER A 562 4.44 -23.36 -33.41
C SER A 562 4.10 -24.85 -33.60
N LEU A 563 2.99 -25.14 -34.28
CA LEU A 563 2.57 -26.50 -34.61
C LEU A 563 3.59 -27.16 -35.54
N ALA A 564 4.07 -26.45 -36.56
CA ALA A 564 5.08 -26.94 -37.48
C ALA A 564 6.39 -27.29 -36.75
N THR A 565 6.84 -26.41 -35.85
CA THR A 565 8.01 -26.66 -34.99
C THR A 565 7.80 -27.92 -34.12
N THR A 566 6.60 -28.06 -33.56
CA THR A 566 6.20 -29.20 -32.71
C THR A 566 6.21 -30.51 -33.50
N LEU A 567 5.60 -30.53 -34.69
CA LEU A 567 5.58 -31.68 -35.58
C LEU A 567 6.99 -32.10 -36.00
N SER A 568 7.87 -31.15 -36.30
CA SER A 568 9.28 -31.46 -36.56
C SER A 568 9.98 -32.11 -35.39
N LYS A 569 9.78 -31.61 -34.17
CA LYS A 569 10.34 -32.25 -32.95
C LYS A 569 9.83 -33.68 -32.79
N LEU A 570 8.53 -33.91 -32.97
CA LEU A 570 7.92 -35.24 -32.86
C LEU A 570 8.50 -36.22 -33.90
N VAL A 571 8.67 -35.78 -35.15
CA VAL A 571 9.26 -36.61 -36.23
C VAL A 571 10.72 -36.95 -35.90
N LEU A 572 11.53 -35.97 -35.47
CA LEU A 572 12.93 -36.19 -35.12
C LEU A 572 13.09 -37.12 -33.90
N LYS A 573 12.24 -36.97 -32.87
CA LYS A 573 12.21 -37.88 -31.71
C LYS A 573 11.80 -39.29 -32.11
N TYR A 574 10.77 -39.42 -32.94
CA TYR A 574 10.32 -40.72 -33.43
C TYR A 574 11.40 -41.42 -34.24
N SER A 575 12.16 -40.66 -35.06
CA SER A 575 13.36 -41.13 -35.77
C SER A 575 14.43 -41.64 -34.79
N LYS A 576 14.75 -40.88 -33.74
CA LYS A 576 15.74 -41.26 -32.70
C LYS A 576 15.34 -42.55 -31.98
N LEU A 577 14.06 -42.73 -31.63
CA LEU A 577 13.53 -43.92 -30.95
C LEU A 577 13.46 -45.19 -31.81
N LEU A 578 13.49 -45.04 -33.14
CA LEU A 578 13.48 -46.13 -34.11
C LEU A 578 14.85 -46.43 -34.72
N GLY A 579 15.89 -45.71 -34.28
CA GLY A 579 17.27 -45.91 -34.78
C GLY A 579 17.53 -45.32 -36.16
N GLY A 580 16.77 -44.30 -36.57
CA GLY A 580 16.94 -43.59 -37.85
C GLY A 580 15.85 -43.88 -38.89
N LYS A 581 16.20 -43.71 -40.18
CA LYS A 581 15.27 -43.79 -41.33
C LYS A 581 14.67 -45.19 -41.46
N GLY A 582 13.34 -45.28 -41.37
CA GLY A 582 12.55 -46.46 -41.71
C GLY A 582 11.20 -46.05 -42.30
N ASP A 583 10.50 -46.98 -42.95
CA ASP A 583 9.22 -46.71 -43.64
C ASP A 583 8.18 -46.06 -42.72
N LYS A 584 8.16 -46.43 -41.44
CA LYS A 584 7.27 -45.85 -40.43
C LYS A 584 7.61 -44.38 -40.11
N VAL A 585 8.91 -44.02 -40.11
CA VAL A 585 9.36 -42.64 -39.88
C VAL A 585 9.02 -41.78 -41.10
N ASN A 586 9.23 -42.31 -42.30
CA ASN A 586 8.86 -41.62 -43.54
C ASN A 586 7.34 -41.44 -43.66
N GLY A 587 6.55 -42.43 -43.26
CA GLY A 587 5.09 -42.32 -43.16
C GLY A 587 4.67 -41.20 -42.20
N PHE A 588 5.24 -41.17 -40.99
CA PHE A 588 4.94 -40.14 -39.99
C PHE A 588 5.39 -38.73 -40.43
N ALA A 589 6.56 -38.62 -41.06
CA ALA A 589 7.04 -37.37 -41.64
C ALA A 589 6.16 -36.89 -42.81
N GLY A 590 5.70 -37.82 -43.66
CA GLY A 590 4.76 -37.54 -44.75
C GLY A 590 3.43 -36.99 -44.25
N GLU A 591 2.90 -37.55 -43.16
CA GLU A 591 1.69 -37.02 -42.53
C GLU A 591 1.89 -35.61 -41.96
N ALA A 592 3.01 -35.36 -41.28
CA ALA A 592 3.35 -34.03 -40.76
C ALA A 592 3.50 -33.00 -41.90
N LEU A 593 4.16 -33.37 -43.00
CA LEU A 593 4.28 -32.55 -44.19
C LEU A 593 2.92 -32.26 -44.83
N PHE A 594 2.02 -33.24 -44.87
CA PHE A 594 0.66 -33.05 -45.40
C PHE A 594 -0.16 -32.06 -44.58
N ILE A 595 -0.04 -32.10 -43.25
CA ILE A 595 -0.64 -31.11 -42.35
C ILE A 595 -0.10 -29.70 -42.64
N ILE A 596 1.23 -29.56 -42.68
CA ILE A 596 1.88 -28.26 -42.92
C ILE A 596 1.50 -27.70 -44.30
N ALA A 597 1.53 -28.53 -45.34
CA ALA A 597 1.14 -28.13 -46.69
C ALA A 597 -0.33 -27.69 -46.77
N SER A 598 -1.22 -28.39 -46.06
CA SER A 598 -2.63 -28.02 -45.96
C SER A 598 -2.84 -26.67 -45.30
N ILE A 599 -2.05 -26.35 -44.25
CA ILE A 599 -2.13 -25.05 -43.57
C ILE A 599 -1.54 -23.92 -44.44
N ILE A 600 -0.45 -24.16 -45.16
CA ILE A 600 0.11 -23.20 -46.12
C ILE A 600 -0.92 -22.88 -47.21
N ASN A 601 -1.63 -23.91 -47.72
CA ASN A 601 -2.66 -23.72 -48.73
C ASN A 601 -3.86 -22.92 -48.18
N LEU A 602 -4.32 -23.24 -46.97
CA LEU A 602 -5.37 -22.48 -46.28
C LEU A 602 -4.99 -21.00 -46.11
N GLY A 603 -3.73 -20.77 -45.75
CA GLY A 603 -3.19 -19.45 -45.57
C GLY A 603 -3.12 -18.57 -46.82
N LYS A 604 -3.09 -19.19 -47.99
CA LYS A 604 -3.04 -18.52 -49.31
C LYS A 604 -4.40 -18.52 -50.02
N SER A 605 -5.40 -19.25 -49.53
CA SER A 605 -6.69 -19.43 -50.22
C SER A 605 -7.64 -18.24 -50.07
N GLY A 606 -7.36 -17.30 -49.17
CA GLY A 606 -8.21 -16.12 -48.92
C GLY A 606 -9.52 -16.43 -48.18
N ILE A 607 -9.67 -17.63 -47.63
CA ILE A 607 -10.86 -18.08 -46.87
C ILE A 607 -10.82 -17.58 -45.41
N THR A 608 -9.62 -17.31 -44.89
CA THR A 608 -9.37 -16.91 -43.51
C THR A 608 -9.60 -15.41 -43.29
N LYS A 609 -9.93 -15.00 -42.05
CA LYS A 609 -10.20 -13.58 -41.73
C LYS A 609 -9.00 -12.67 -41.97
N THR A 610 -7.80 -13.14 -41.65
CA THR A 610 -6.52 -12.52 -42.04
C THR A 610 -5.73 -13.53 -42.87
N ASN A 611 -4.81 -13.09 -43.72
CA ASN A 611 -3.90 -13.97 -44.45
C ASN A 611 -2.64 -14.27 -43.60
N VAL A 612 -1.89 -15.31 -43.95
CA VAL A 612 -0.63 -15.65 -43.27
C VAL A 612 0.38 -14.52 -43.46
N THR A 613 1.12 -14.21 -42.39
CA THR A 613 2.26 -13.28 -42.45
C THR A 613 3.44 -13.90 -43.20
N GLU A 614 4.30 -13.07 -43.78
CA GLU A 614 5.50 -13.56 -44.47
C GLU A 614 6.43 -14.32 -43.50
N ASP A 615 6.60 -13.82 -42.28
CA ASP A 615 7.37 -14.46 -41.21
C ASP A 615 6.85 -15.86 -40.84
N ASP A 616 5.52 -16.04 -40.73
CA ASP A 616 4.93 -17.33 -40.42
C ASP A 616 5.10 -18.32 -41.60
N LEU A 617 4.99 -17.83 -42.84
CA LEU A 617 5.26 -18.64 -44.04
C LEU A 617 6.71 -19.09 -44.11
N ASP A 618 7.67 -18.22 -43.76
CA ASP A 618 9.09 -18.55 -43.73
C ASP A 618 9.39 -19.60 -42.66
N ARG A 619 8.79 -19.50 -41.48
CA ARG A 619 8.91 -20.53 -40.42
C ARG A 619 8.32 -21.87 -40.86
N LEU A 620 7.15 -21.86 -41.50
CA LEU A 620 6.53 -23.06 -42.06
C LEU A 620 7.42 -23.68 -43.16
N GLY A 621 7.96 -22.85 -44.06
CA GLY A 621 8.86 -23.27 -45.12
C GLY A 621 10.19 -23.83 -44.60
N MET A 622 10.78 -23.22 -43.57
CA MET A 622 11.97 -23.74 -42.89
C MET A 622 11.69 -25.10 -42.28
N THR A 623 10.52 -25.29 -41.67
CA THR A 623 10.10 -26.57 -41.09
C THR A 623 10.01 -27.66 -42.16
N VAL A 624 9.42 -27.35 -43.32
CA VAL A 624 9.35 -28.28 -44.46
C VAL A 624 10.76 -28.67 -44.93
N LYS A 625 11.68 -27.71 -45.05
CA LYS A 625 13.08 -27.99 -45.40
C LYS A 625 13.76 -28.89 -44.36
N VAL A 626 13.54 -28.65 -43.07
CA VAL A 626 14.10 -29.48 -41.99
C VAL A 626 13.61 -30.93 -42.10
N LEU A 627 12.32 -31.15 -42.39
CA LEU A 627 11.74 -32.48 -42.55
C LEU A 627 12.24 -33.20 -43.81
N CYS A 628 12.45 -32.48 -44.92
CA CYS A 628 12.90 -33.04 -46.19
C CYS A 628 14.41 -33.28 -46.26
N ASP A 629 15.23 -32.30 -45.85
CA ASP A 629 16.67 -32.28 -46.10
C ASP A 629 17.50 -32.82 -44.93
N GLN A 630 16.90 -33.04 -43.74
CA GLN A 630 17.54 -33.57 -42.52
C GLN A 630 18.96 -33.00 -42.28
N TRP A 631 19.03 -31.69 -42.06
CA TRP A 631 20.31 -30.99 -41.91
C TRP A 631 21.12 -31.47 -40.69
N PRO A 632 22.44 -31.63 -40.82
CA PRO A 632 23.31 -32.02 -39.72
C PRO A 632 23.33 -30.94 -38.63
N GLY A 633 23.16 -31.34 -37.37
CA GLY A 633 23.13 -30.45 -36.20
C GLY A 633 21.76 -29.87 -35.84
N VAL A 634 20.74 -29.99 -36.70
CA VAL A 634 19.37 -29.55 -36.38
C VAL A 634 18.74 -30.44 -35.30
N GLU A 635 19.07 -31.73 -35.28
CA GLU A 635 18.60 -32.67 -34.24
C GLU A 635 19.05 -32.25 -32.84
N GLU A 636 20.32 -31.87 -32.67
CA GLU A 636 20.88 -31.40 -31.39
C GLU A 636 20.22 -30.08 -30.95
N ILE A 637 19.96 -29.16 -31.89
CA ILE A 637 19.32 -27.87 -31.60
C ILE A 637 17.86 -28.05 -31.14
N PHE A 638 17.10 -28.88 -31.85
CA PHE A 638 15.66 -29.05 -31.60
C PHE A 638 15.36 -29.96 -30.39
N LEU A 639 16.24 -30.91 -30.07
CA LEU A 639 16.02 -31.89 -29.01
C LEU A 639 16.72 -31.54 -27.69
N ASP A 640 17.96 -31.07 -27.73
CA ASP A 640 18.79 -30.93 -26.53
C ASP A 640 18.92 -29.45 -26.11
N LYS A 641 19.32 -28.55 -27.03
CA LYS A 641 19.56 -27.12 -26.69
C LYS A 641 18.30 -26.35 -26.25
N CYS A 642 17.13 -26.74 -26.75
CA CYS A 642 15.86 -26.16 -26.32
C CYS A 642 15.56 -26.44 -24.83
N ARG A 643 15.94 -27.62 -24.33
CA ARG A 643 15.74 -27.99 -22.92
C ARG A 643 16.77 -27.31 -22.02
N GLU A 644 18.04 -27.33 -22.41
CA GLU A 644 19.13 -26.67 -21.69
C GLU A 644 18.85 -25.18 -21.50
N SER A 645 18.35 -24.49 -22.53
CA SER A 645 18.00 -23.07 -22.44
C SER A 645 16.86 -22.80 -21.44
N LEU A 646 15.90 -23.72 -21.30
CA LEU A 646 14.85 -23.58 -20.28
C LEU A 646 15.40 -23.83 -18.88
N GLU A 647 16.29 -24.81 -18.73
CA GLU A 647 16.93 -25.13 -17.45
C GLU A 647 17.72 -23.94 -16.91
N LEU A 648 18.58 -23.34 -17.75
CA LEU A 648 19.31 -22.11 -17.40
C LEU A 648 18.36 -20.98 -16.98
N MET A 649 17.27 -20.76 -17.72
CA MET A 649 16.28 -19.73 -17.38
C MET A 649 15.62 -19.97 -16.01
N LEU A 650 15.34 -21.23 -15.66
CA LEU A 650 14.71 -21.59 -14.39
C LEU A 650 15.67 -21.56 -13.20
N GLU A 651 16.95 -21.87 -13.42
CA GLU A 651 18.01 -21.72 -12.42
C GLU A 651 18.25 -20.25 -12.09
N ALA A 652 18.40 -19.41 -13.12
CA ALA A 652 18.55 -17.95 -12.99
C ALA A 652 17.45 -17.35 -12.12
N LYS A 653 16.20 -17.75 -12.39
CA LYS A 653 15.03 -17.26 -11.67
C LYS A 653 15.05 -17.70 -10.20
N ALA A 654 15.44 -18.94 -9.93
CA ALA A 654 15.53 -19.46 -8.57
C ALA A 654 16.63 -18.76 -7.75
N ASP A 655 17.71 -18.35 -8.38
CA ASP A 655 18.80 -17.63 -7.73
C ASP A 655 18.41 -16.18 -7.40
N THR A 656 17.69 -15.50 -8.30
CA THR A 656 17.09 -14.19 -7.97
C THR A 656 16.11 -14.28 -6.80
N ASP A 657 15.21 -15.27 -6.80
CA ASP A 657 14.22 -15.44 -5.71
C ASP A 657 14.92 -15.72 -4.37
N ARG A 658 16.00 -16.51 -4.38
CA ARG A 658 16.81 -16.79 -3.17
C ARG A 658 17.50 -15.53 -2.64
N HIS A 659 18.11 -14.73 -3.51
CA HIS A 659 18.76 -13.49 -3.11
C HIS A 659 17.77 -12.49 -2.50
N GLU A 660 16.54 -12.39 -3.03
CA GLU A 660 15.51 -11.52 -2.45
C GLU A 660 15.12 -11.93 -1.02
N VAL A 661 14.90 -13.23 -0.79
CA VAL A 661 14.56 -13.76 0.54
C VAL A 661 15.72 -13.56 1.53
N GLU A 662 16.96 -13.74 1.10
CA GLU A 662 18.14 -13.46 1.93
C GLU A 662 18.27 -11.98 2.30
N THR A 663 17.95 -11.07 1.37
CA THR A 663 18.06 -9.62 1.62
C THR A 663 17.00 -9.15 2.62
N ILE A 664 15.79 -9.73 2.55
CA ILE A 664 14.69 -9.44 3.49
C ILE A 664 14.97 -10.05 4.87
N SER A 665 15.48 -11.28 4.94
CA SER A 665 15.79 -11.96 6.21
C SER A 665 17.02 -11.40 6.93
N LYS A 666 17.98 -10.81 6.21
CA LYS A 666 19.15 -10.13 6.81
C LYS A 666 18.79 -8.88 7.61
N ALA A 667 17.58 -8.33 7.48
CA ALA A 667 17.18 -7.15 8.23
C ALA A 667 16.86 -7.42 9.73
N ALA A 668 16.80 -8.67 10.20
CA ALA A 668 16.44 -8.97 11.60
C ALA A 668 17.05 -10.26 12.18
N HIS A 669 18.29 -10.62 11.85
CA HIS A 669 19.01 -11.65 12.62
C HIS A 669 19.83 -10.98 13.74
N VAL A 670 19.21 -10.86 14.92
CA VAL A 670 19.92 -10.62 16.19
C VAL A 670 20.20 -12.00 16.77
N GLU A 671 21.48 -12.38 16.88
CA GLU A 671 21.87 -13.67 17.45
C GLU A 671 21.47 -13.75 18.93
N VAL A 672 21.17 -14.96 19.43
CA VAL A 672 20.67 -15.17 20.81
C VAL A 672 21.67 -14.69 21.89
N ASP A 673 22.95 -14.56 21.52
CA ASP A 673 24.02 -14.06 22.37
C ASP A 673 24.29 -12.55 22.20
N GLN A 674 23.49 -11.82 21.41
CA GLN A 674 23.44 -10.36 21.48
C GLN A 674 22.80 -9.95 22.80
N THR A 675 23.64 -9.64 23.79
CA THR A 675 23.26 -8.88 24.99
C THR A 675 22.49 -7.61 24.62
N ILE A 676 21.80 -7.04 25.61
CA ILE A 676 20.97 -5.83 25.48
C ILE A 676 21.73 -4.68 26.16
N ILE A 677 22.18 -3.66 25.40
CA ILE A 677 22.87 -2.49 25.99
C ILE A 677 21.81 -1.54 26.52
N PHE A 678 21.63 -1.54 27.84
CA PHE A 678 20.98 -0.43 28.52
C PHE A 678 21.94 0.76 28.52
N THR A 679 21.71 1.77 27.66
CA THR A 679 22.60 2.95 27.54
C THR A 679 22.72 3.79 28.81
N GLN A 680 21.77 3.67 29.74
CA GLN A 680 21.81 4.30 31.06
C GLN A 680 22.60 3.48 32.11
N LEU A 681 22.89 2.20 31.82
CA LEU A 681 23.61 1.25 32.67
C LEU A 681 24.89 0.70 31.99
N ALA A 682 25.24 1.20 30.81
CA ALA A 682 26.47 0.81 30.12
C ALA A 682 27.67 1.21 30.98
N PRO A 683 28.48 0.25 31.45
CA PRO A 683 29.55 0.54 32.38
C PRO A 683 30.60 1.40 31.66
N ARG A 684 31.08 2.45 32.35
CA ARG A 684 32.42 2.95 32.05
C ARG A 684 33.37 1.77 32.29
N VAL A 685 33.76 1.13 31.19
CA VAL A 685 34.60 -0.08 31.11
C VAL A 685 33.85 -1.37 31.49
N GLY A 686 33.63 -2.22 30.48
CA GLY A 686 33.39 -3.66 30.65
C GLY A 686 32.12 -4.22 30.00
N ASP A 687 32.26 -4.65 28.75
CA ASP A 687 31.57 -5.76 28.08
C ASP A 687 30.09 -5.65 27.60
N GLY A 688 29.92 -5.93 26.29
CA GLY A 688 28.83 -6.75 25.74
C GLY A 688 27.48 -6.15 25.31
N LEU A 689 27.29 -6.07 23.98
CA LEU A 689 26.10 -6.15 23.06
C LEU A 689 24.71 -5.53 23.30
N SER A 690 24.08 -5.31 22.12
CA SER A 690 23.13 -4.37 21.48
C SER A 690 21.64 -4.24 21.84
N GLY A 691 21.05 -3.06 21.58
CA GLY A 691 19.62 -2.93 21.24
C GLY A 691 19.03 -1.51 21.31
N THR A 692 18.78 -0.91 20.13
CA THR A 692 17.99 0.31 19.83
C THR A 692 18.48 1.66 20.41
N GLU A 693 19.38 2.29 19.65
CA GLU A 693 19.86 3.64 19.92
C GLU A 693 18.82 4.70 19.54
N ASN A 694 18.52 5.60 20.47
CA ASN A 694 17.91 6.89 20.15
C ASN A 694 18.94 7.73 19.39
N LEU A 695 18.83 7.75 18.05
CA LEU A 695 19.64 8.55 17.11
C LEU A 695 19.77 10.04 17.48
N PHE A 696 18.88 10.54 18.35
CA PHE A 696 18.84 11.93 18.78
C PHE A 696 19.98 12.30 19.74
N ASP A 697 20.29 11.45 20.73
CA ASP A 697 21.30 11.74 21.77
C ASP A 697 22.74 11.58 21.25
N LEU A 698 22.96 10.68 20.30
CA LEU A 698 24.26 10.49 19.65
C LEU A 698 24.66 11.71 18.79
N SER A 699 23.69 12.31 18.10
CA SER A 699 23.92 13.53 17.30
C SER A 699 24.20 14.77 18.16
N LEU A 700 23.56 14.88 19.32
CA LEU A 700 23.71 16.00 20.25
C LEU A 700 25.07 15.98 20.96
N SER A 701 25.54 14.79 21.35
CA SER A 701 26.80 14.60 22.08
C SER A 701 28.05 14.79 21.20
N GLN A 702 27.96 14.49 19.89
CA GLN A 702 29.01 14.81 18.92
C GLN A 702 29.04 16.29 18.51
N ALA A 703 27.88 16.96 18.44
CA ALA A 703 27.80 18.40 18.19
C ALA A 703 28.47 19.23 19.31
N LEU A 704 28.52 18.70 20.54
CA LEU A 704 29.20 19.28 21.70
C LEU A 704 30.71 18.97 21.76
N GLY A 705 31.27 18.23 20.79
CA GLY A 705 32.71 18.04 20.64
C GLY A 705 33.38 17.12 21.68
N THR A 706 32.62 16.29 22.38
CA THR A 706 33.13 15.51 23.53
C THR A 706 33.78 14.15 23.18
N VAL A 707 33.81 13.75 21.90
CA VAL A 707 34.38 12.46 21.44
C VAL A 707 35.26 12.65 20.18
N PRO A 708 36.41 11.94 20.03
CA PRO A 708 37.29 12.10 18.87
C PRO A 708 36.67 11.52 17.59
N LYS A 709 36.88 12.21 16.45
CA LYS A 709 36.43 11.79 15.12
C LYS A 709 37.18 10.54 14.64
N THR A 710 36.52 9.39 14.62
CA THR A 710 36.97 8.22 13.85
C THR A 710 35.81 7.58 13.09
N ALA A 711 36.12 7.20 11.85
CA ALA A 711 35.26 6.69 10.77
C ALA A 711 34.52 7.77 9.97
N LYS A 712 34.68 7.69 8.63
CA LYS A 712 33.99 8.51 7.62
C LYS A 712 32.48 8.28 7.75
N PHE A 713 31.84 9.10 8.57
CA PHE A 713 30.40 9.26 8.55
C PHE A 713 30.05 10.05 7.29
N ASP A 714 29.21 9.47 6.44
CA ASP A 714 28.74 10.12 5.22
C ASP A 714 27.87 11.32 5.63
N PHE A 715 28.38 12.53 5.40
CA PHE A 715 27.78 13.78 5.87
C PHE A 715 26.36 14.00 5.31
N ALA A 716 26.00 13.25 4.25
CA ALA A 716 24.68 13.20 3.65
C ALA A 716 23.59 12.59 4.56
N SER A 717 23.96 11.78 5.58
CA SER A 717 23.00 11.18 6.52
C SER A 717 22.80 11.99 7.81
N SER A 718 23.61 13.03 8.04
CA SER A 718 23.47 13.93 9.17
C SER A 718 22.34 14.93 8.94
N LYS A 719 21.54 15.24 9.97
CA LYS A 719 20.48 16.26 9.93
C LYS A 719 20.96 17.62 9.39
N LEU A 720 22.26 17.91 9.47
CA LEU A 720 22.87 19.11 8.88
C LEU A 720 22.93 19.11 7.35
N GLY A 721 22.96 17.95 6.69
CA GLY A 721 22.95 17.86 5.22
C GLY A 721 21.63 18.30 4.58
N LYS A 722 20.55 18.34 5.37
CA LYS A 722 19.20 18.77 4.94
C LYS A 722 18.88 20.23 5.26
N VAL A 723 19.83 20.96 5.85
CA VAL A 723 19.67 22.40 6.11
C VAL A 723 20.04 23.17 4.83
N LYS A 724 19.09 23.91 4.28
CA LYS A 724 19.30 24.83 3.16
C LYS A 724 19.44 26.25 3.69
N GLN A 725 20.57 26.88 3.40
CA GLN A 725 20.74 28.31 3.62
C GLN A 725 19.81 29.06 2.67
N LEU A 726 19.00 29.99 3.22
CA LEU A 726 17.99 30.73 2.45
C LEU A 726 18.38 32.20 2.23
N ALA A 727 19.11 32.80 3.17
CA ALA A 727 19.62 34.16 3.08
C ALA A 727 21.15 34.21 3.15
N GLY A 728 21.75 35.24 2.56
CA GLY A 728 23.18 35.49 2.67
C GLY A 728 23.56 35.98 4.07
N PHE A 729 24.83 35.82 4.44
CA PHE A 729 25.37 36.38 5.70
C PHE A 729 25.48 37.92 5.69
N SER A 730 25.20 38.55 4.56
CA SER A 730 25.23 40.01 4.41
C SER A 730 23.83 40.62 4.48
N ASP A 731 22.78 39.79 4.56
CA ASP A 731 21.40 40.25 4.61
C ASP A 731 21.05 40.70 6.05
N PRO A 732 20.21 41.74 6.23
CA PRO A 732 19.81 42.21 7.56
C PRO A 732 19.17 41.13 8.44
N VAL A 733 18.51 40.17 7.80
CA VAL A 733 17.89 39.01 8.43
C VAL A 733 18.46 37.76 7.77
N TYR A 734 19.14 36.93 8.57
CA TYR A 734 19.63 35.63 8.13
C TYR A 734 18.56 34.56 8.32
N ALA A 735 18.46 33.64 7.37
CA ALA A 735 17.51 32.55 7.43
C ALA A 735 18.11 31.24 6.90
N GLU A 736 17.83 30.15 7.59
CA GLU A 736 18.12 28.79 7.17
C GLU A 736 16.91 27.89 7.43
N ALA A 737 16.63 26.97 6.52
CA ALA A 737 15.48 26.08 6.61
C ALA A 737 15.91 24.62 6.63
N TYR A 738 15.32 23.88 7.56
CA TYR A 738 15.37 22.43 7.63
C TYR A 738 14.08 21.86 7.07
N VAL A 739 14.20 21.04 6.03
CA VAL A 739 13.06 20.41 5.34
C VAL A 739 12.91 18.98 5.85
N ASN A 740 11.80 18.69 6.52
CA ASN A 740 11.45 17.33 6.90
C ASN A 740 10.22 16.84 6.11
N VAL A 741 10.34 15.66 5.51
CA VAL A 741 9.31 15.09 4.65
C VAL A 741 8.71 13.87 5.36
N ASN A 742 7.43 13.95 5.71
CA ASN A 742 6.69 12.89 6.39
C ASN A 742 5.46 12.50 5.54
N GLN A 743 5.64 11.54 4.63
CA GLN A 743 4.58 11.05 3.73
C GLN A 743 3.87 12.18 2.95
N TYR A 744 2.75 12.68 3.46
CA TYR A 744 1.93 13.72 2.85
C TYR A 744 2.23 15.14 3.36
N ASP A 745 2.96 15.26 4.48
CA ASP A 745 3.25 16.53 5.14
C ASP A 745 4.74 16.86 5.05
N ILE A 746 5.06 18.02 4.48
CA ILE A 746 6.39 18.62 4.51
C ILE A 746 6.41 19.66 5.63
N VAL A 747 7.26 19.43 6.62
CA VAL A 747 7.47 20.36 7.72
C VAL A 747 8.75 21.13 7.46
N LEU A 748 8.62 22.43 7.24
CA LEU A 748 9.71 23.38 7.12
C LEU A 748 9.96 24.00 8.48
N ASP A 749 11.16 23.83 9.02
CA ASP A 749 11.62 24.48 10.24
C ASP A 749 12.62 25.57 9.84
N VAL A 750 12.19 26.83 9.88
CA VAL A 750 12.96 27.99 9.41
C VAL A 750 13.49 28.77 10.59
N LEU A 751 14.81 28.71 10.79
CA LEU A 751 15.51 29.55 11.74
C LEU A 751 15.73 30.93 11.12
N ILE A 752 15.28 31.97 11.82
CA ILE A 752 15.44 33.37 11.44
C ILE A 752 16.28 34.06 12.51
N VAL A 753 17.31 34.78 12.08
CA VAL A 753 18.24 35.50 12.95
C VAL A 753 18.30 36.97 12.54
N ASN A 754 18.05 37.87 13.48
CA ASN A 754 18.25 39.30 13.26
C ASN A 754 19.74 39.62 13.36
N GLN A 755 20.37 40.09 12.28
CA GLN A 755 21.77 40.49 12.30
C GLN A 755 21.97 41.98 12.60
N THR A 756 20.89 42.75 12.70
CA THR A 756 20.92 44.19 12.93
C THR A 756 20.96 44.54 14.41
N ASN A 757 21.37 45.78 14.71
CA ASN A 757 21.36 46.32 16.06
C ASN A 757 19.98 46.89 16.46
N ASP A 758 19.00 46.84 15.56
CA ASP A 758 17.66 47.38 15.76
C ASP A 758 16.67 46.24 16.05
N THR A 759 15.60 46.56 16.78
CA THR A 759 14.50 45.62 17.02
C THR A 759 13.62 45.55 15.78
N LEU A 760 13.49 44.36 15.20
CA LEU A 760 12.63 44.10 14.04
C LEU A 760 11.24 43.70 14.53
N GLN A 761 10.22 44.42 14.09
CA GLN A 761 8.81 44.16 14.38
C GLN A 761 8.14 43.53 13.16
N ASN A 762 7.04 42.79 13.38
CA ASN A 762 6.25 42.15 12.33
C ASN A 762 7.06 41.29 11.34
N VAL A 763 8.12 40.61 11.81
CA VAL A 763 8.90 39.68 10.99
C VAL A 763 7.98 38.54 10.59
N CYS A 764 7.61 38.49 9.32
CA CYS A 764 6.65 37.54 8.77
C CYS A 764 7.31 36.76 7.64
N LEU A 765 7.32 35.44 7.77
CA LEU A 765 7.73 34.53 6.71
C LEU A 765 6.53 34.25 5.79
N GLU A 766 6.56 34.84 4.60
CA GLU A 766 5.56 34.61 3.55
C GLU A 766 6.03 33.48 2.65
N LEU A 767 5.33 32.35 2.69
CA LEU A 767 5.57 31.19 1.83
C LEU A 767 4.57 31.17 0.68
N SER A 768 5.07 31.00 -0.54
CA SER A 768 4.26 30.78 -1.74
C SER A 768 4.73 29.50 -2.41
N THR A 769 3.80 28.62 -2.75
CA THR A 769 4.11 27.33 -3.36
C THR A 769 3.74 27.33 -4.84
N VAL A 770 4.56 26.68 -5.67
CA VAL A 770 4.26 26.39 -7.07
C VAL A 770 4.27 24.87 -7.27
N GLY A 771 3.26 24.39 -8.00
CA GLY A 771 2.91 22.97 -8.12
C GLY A 771 1.74 22.59 -7.19
N ASP A 772 1.47 21.29 -7.09
CA ASP A 772 0.39 20.72 -6.27
C ASP A 772 0.77 20.62 -4.78
N LEU A 773 1.34 21.69 -4.24
CA LEU A 773 1.67 21.87 -2.83
C LEU A 773 0.71 22.86 -2.18
N LYS A 774 0.04 22.45 -1.11
CA LYS A 774 -0.91 23.29 -0.38
C LYS A 774 -0.34 23.71 0.98
N LEU A 775 -0.07 25.00 1.16
CA LEU A 775 0.27 25.55 2.47
C LEU A 775 -0.91 25.40 3.43
N VAL A 776 -0.70 24.72 4.56
CA VAL A 776 -1.76 24.44 5.55
C VAL A 776 -1.81 25.55 6.60
N ASP A 777 -0.65 26.03 7.03
CA ASP A 777 -0.53 27.01 8.10
C ASP A 777 0.34 28.19 7.66
N LYS A 778 -0.10 29.41 7.97
CA LYS A 778 0.66 30.63 7.71
C LYS A 778 1.41 31.02 8.98
N PRO A 779 2.75 31.15 8.94
CA PRO A 779 3.54 31.60 10.08
C PRO A 779 2.99 32.88 10.72
N THR A 780 2.95 32.91 12.05
CA THR A 780 2.55 34.11 12.78
C THR A 780 3.70 35.14 12.77
N PRO A 781 3.41 36.44 12.61
CA PRO A 781 4.43 37.47 12.69
C PRO A 781 5.09 37.51 14.06
N LEU A 782 6.40 37.71 14.10
CA LEU A 782 7.20 37.72 15.32
C LEU A 782 8.02 39.01 15.45
N THR A 783 8.42 39.34 16.68
CA THR A 783 9.30 40.48 16.96
C THR A 783 10.65 39.94 17.42
N LEU A 784 11.73 40.33 16.74
CA LEU A 784 13.09 39.92 17.07
C LEU A 784 13.85 41.08 17.70
N ALA A 785 14.44 40.85 18.87
CA ALA A 785 15.40 41.77 19.46
C ALA A 785 16.71 41.79 18.63
N PRO A 786 17.59 42.80 18.82
CA PRO A 786 18.90 42.84 18.18
C PRO A 786 19.70 41.56 18.45
N HIS A 787 20.25 40.94 17.39
CA HIS A 787 21.02 39.67 17.46
C HIS A 787 20.25 38.47 18.00
N ASP A 788 18.92 38.57 18.11
CA ASP A 788 18.05 37.49 18.58
C ASP A 788 17.63 36.56 17.43
N PHE A 789 17.22 35.35 17.77
CA PHE A 789 16.80 34.33 16.81
C PHE A 789 15.47 33.69 17.21
N ALA A 790 14.69 33.29 16.20
CA ALA A 790 13.45 32.54 16.39
C ALA A 790 13.34 31.43 15.36
N ASN A 791 12.65 30.35 15.73
CA ASN A 791 12.40 29.24 14.84
C ASN A 791 10.91 29.19 14.47
N ILE A 792 10.61 29.17 13.17
CA ILE A 792 9.27 29.13 12.61
C ILE A 792 9.02 27.77 11.97
N LYS A 793 7.96 27.09 12.40
CA LYS A 793 7.49 25.86 11.76
C LYS A 793 6.36 26.17 10.79
N ALA A 794 6.50 25.73 9.55
CA ALA A 794 5.44 25.79 8.54
C ALA A 794 5.20 24.41 7.95
N THR A 795 3.94 24.01 7.84
CA THR A 795 3.55 22.72 7.27
C THR A 795 2.92 22.91 5.90
N VAL A 796 3.45 22.19 4.91
CA VAL A 796 2.98 22.18 3.52
C VAL A 796 2.52 20.77 3.19
N LYS A 797 1.29 20.63 2.71
CA LYS A 797 0.72 19.35 2.27
C LYS A 797 1.04 19.08 0.81
N VAL A 798 1.48 17.86 0.53
CA VAL A 798 1.72 17.34 -0.82
C VAL A 798 0.42 16.73 -1.32
N ALA A 799 -0.14 17.29 -2.40
CA ALA A 799 -1.34 16.74 -3.03
C ALA A 799 -1.01 15.81 -4.21
N SER A 800 0.18 15.95 -4.81
CA SER A 800 0.61 15.18 -5.98
C SER A 800 2.12 14.91 -5.98
N THR A 801 2.53 13.89 -6.72
CA THR A 801 3.92 13.48 -6.99
C THR A 801 4.54 14.37 -8.08
N GLU A 802 4.56 15.67 -7.87
CA GLU A 802 5.25 16.60 -8.78
C GLU A 802 6.38 17.33 -8.05
N ASN A 803 7.42 17.72 -8.80
CA ASN A 803 8.46 18.59 -8.27
C ASN A 803 7.83 19.92 -7.86
N GLY A 804 7.84 20.19 -6.55
CA GLY A 804 7.32 21.42 -5.99
C GLY A 804 8.44 22.41 -5.67
N VAL A 805 8.18 23.69 -5.92
CA VAL A 805 9.07 24.79 -5.54
C VAL A 805 8.36 25.66 -4.52
N ILE A 806 9.04 25.95 -3.42
CA ILE A 806 8.55 26.84 -2.37
C ILE A 806 9.37 28.12 -2.42
N PHE A 807 8.68 29.20 -2.76
CA PHE A 807 9.17 30.56 -2.68
C PHE A 807 8.96 31.07 -1.26
N SER A 808 9.95 31.79 -0.75
CA SER A 808 9.88 32.36 0.58
C SER A 808 10.39 33.81 0.59
N THR A 809 9.71 34.66 1.35
CA THR A 809 10.07 36.06 1.53
C THR A 809 9.89 36.41 3.00
N ILE A 810 10.85 37.12 3.59
CA ILE A 810 10.71 37.65 4.94
C ILE A 810 10.40 39.14 4.83
N ALA A 811 9.23 39.55 5.31
CA ALA A 811 8.86 40.96 5.46
C ALA A 811 9.04 41.38 6.92
N TYR A 812 9.61 42.56 7.17
CA TYR A 812 9.79 43.10 8.52
C TYR A 812 9.73 44.63 8.55
N ASP A 813 9.37 45.17 9.71
CA ASP A 813 9.31 46.60 9.98
C ASP A 813 10.39 46.98 11.01
N VAL A 814 11.08 48.10 10.80
CA VAL A 814 12.06 48.61 11.77
C VAL A 814 11.35 49.57 12.71
N HIS A 815 11.62 49.45 14.02
CA HIS A 815 11.00 50.30 15.02
C HIS A 815 11.28 51.80 14.74
N GLY A 816 10.22 52.55 14.39
CA GLY A 816 10.29 54.01 14.17
C GLY A 816 10.21 54.48 12.72
N SER A 817 10.16 53.56 11.74
CA SER A 817 9.88 53.91 10.33
C SER A 817 8.39 53.77 10.02
N THR A 818 7.72 54.84 9.61
CA THR A 818 6.26 54.87 9.35
C THR A 818 5.85 54.53 7.91
N SER A 819 6.76 54.12 7.02
CA SER A 819 6.40 53.89 5.59
C SER A 819 7.09 52.75 4.85
N ASP A 820 8.21 52.20 5.33
CA ASP A 820 9.03 51.30 4.51
C ASP A 820 9.01 49.88 5.09
N ARG A 821 8.12 49.03 4.55
CA ARG A 821 8.08 47.59 4.83
C ARG A 821 9.26 46.95 4.10
N ASN A 822 10.28 46.55 4.84
CA ASN A 822 11.48 45.95 4.25
C ASN A 822 11.20 44.48 3.95
N CYS A 823 11.70 43.98 2.82
CA CYS A 823 11.59 42.59 2.45
C CYS A 823 12.95 42.00 2.02
N VAL A 824 13.21 40.79 2.48
CA VAL A 824 14.35 39.96 2.06
C VAL A 824 13.78 38.79 1.28
N TYR A 825 14.18 38.69 0.01
CA TYR A 825 13.85 37.56 -0.85
C TYR A 825 14.81 36.43 -0.53
N LEU A 826 14.25 35.26 -0.24
CA LEU A 826 15.01 34.08 0.14
C LEU A 826 15.24 33.17 -1.08
N GLN A 827 16.21 32.28 -0.97
CA GLN A 827 16.47 31.25 -1.97
C GLN A 827 15.31 30.23 -2.06
N ASP A 828 14.97 29.83 -3.28
CA ASP A 828 13.89 28.89 -3.55
C ASP A 828 14.20 27.47 -3.03
N ILE A 829 13.24 26.90 -2.29
CA ILE A 829 13.34 25.53 -1.77
C ILE A 829 12.74 24.58 -2.80
N HIS A 830 13.61 23.83 -3.47
CA HIS A 830 13.22 22.74 -4.36
C HIS A 830 12.99 21.46 -3.55
N ILE A 831 11.81 20.86 -3.68
CA ILE A 831 11.47 19.56 -3.12
C ILE A 831 11.71 18.50 -4.21
N ASP A 832 12.61 17.56 -3.93
CA ASP A 832 12.95 16.49 -4.86
C ASP A 832 11.99 15.32 -4.68
N ILE A 833 11.50 14.78 -5.80
CA ILE A 833 10.59 13.63 -5.82
C ILE A 833 11.28 12.34 -5.34
N MET A 834 12.61 12.29 -5.43
CA MET A 834 13.39 11.07 -5.19
C MET A 834 13.27 10.53 -3.76
N ASP A 835 12.97 11.40 -2.79
CA ASP A 835 12.73 11.01 -1.40
C ASP A 835 11.45 10.17 -1.23
N TYR A 836 10.54 10.21 -2.22
CA TYR A 836 9.28 9.49 -2.23
C TYR A 836 9.31 8.18 -3.04
N ILE A 837 10.40 7.93 -3.77
CA ILE A 837 10.51 6.78 -4.66
C ILE A 837 11.22 5.63 -3.94
N VAL A 838 10.51 4.51 -3.85
CA VAL A 838 10.98 3.24 -3.29
C VAL A 838 11.19 2.23 -4.43
N PRO A 839 12.20 1.35 -4.35
CA PRO A 839 12.40 0.31 -5.35
C PRO A 839 11.16 -0.61 -5.44
N GLY A 840 10.62 -0.78 -6.66
CA GLY A 840 9.47 -1.63 -6.93
C GLY A 840 9.87 -2.91 -7.67
N SER A 841 9.15 -4.01 -7.45
CA SER A 841 9.33 -5.26 -8.20
C SER A 841 8.04 -5.66 -8.91
N CYS A 842 8.14 -6.00 -10.20
CA CYS A 842 7.04 -6.55 -10.97
C CYS A 842 7.55 -7.63 -11.94
N THR A 843 6.67 -8.54 -12.33
CA THR A 843 7.00 -9.57 -13.34
C THR A 843 7.07 -8.97 -14.75
N ASP A 844 7.74 -9.65 -15.69
CA ASP A 844 7.82 -9.19 -17.09
C ASP A 844 6.47 -9.02 -17.78
N THR A 845 5.49 -9.86 -17.43
CA THR A 845 4.13 -9.81 -17.98
C THR A 845 3.37 -8.61 -17.43
N GLU A 846 3.43 -8.39 -16.11
CA GLU A 846 2.86 -7.22 -15.45
C GLU A 846 3.53 -5.94 -15.95
N PHE A 847 4.85 -5.93 -16.12
CA PHE A 847 5.58 -4.82 -16.72
C PHE A 847 5.00 -4.46 -18.09
N ARG A 848 4.78 -5.44 -18.97
CA ARG A 848 4.21 -5.18 -20.32
C ARG A 848 2.77 -4.68 -20.27
N GLN A 849 1.96 -5.20 -19.35
CA GLN A 849 0.58 -4.73 -19.14
C GLN A 849 0.57 -3.29 -18.65
N MET A 850 1.27 -3.00 -17.55
CA MET A 850 1.41 -1.65 -17.00
C MET A 850 2.03 -0.69 -18.01
N TRP A 851 3.04 -1.14 -18.76
CA TRP A 851 3.65 -0.34 -19.81
C TRP A 851 2.67 0.06 -20.91
N ALA A 852 1.71 -0.82 -21.26
CA ALA A 852 0.65 -0.53 -22.22
C ALA A 852 -0.46 0.35 -21.64
N GLU A 853 -0.75 0.20 -20.34
CA GLU A 853 -1.76 0.98 -19.61
C GLU A 853 -1.31 2.42 -19.35
N PHE A 854 -0.02 2.64 -19.11
CA PHE A 854 0.50 3.97 -18.76
C PHE A 854 0.46 4.93 -19.94
N GLU A 855 -0.26 6.03 -19.74
CA GLU A 855 -0.52 7.04 -20.78
C GLU A 855 0.68 7.98 -20.99
N TRP A 856 1.38 8.35 -19.92
CA TRP A 856 2.45 9.34 -19.97
C TRP A 856 3.80 8.69 -20.21
N GLU A 857 4.54 9.21 -21.20
CA GLU A 857 5.87 8.76 -21.54
C GLU A 857 6.84 9.94 -21.65
N ASN A 858 8.00 9.81 -21.03
CA ASN A 858 9.14 10.70 -21.20
C ASN A 858 10.33 9.94 -21.80
N LYS A 859 10.94 10.50 -22.86
CA LYS A 859 12.11 9.92 -23.52
C LYS A 859 13.35 10.77 -23.28
N VAL A 860 14.30 10.20 -22.54
CA VAL A 860 15.57 10.83 -22.19
C VAL A 860 16.69 10.27 -23.05
N ASN A 861 17.44 11.14 -23.74
CA ASN A 861 18.61 10.71 -24.49
C ASN A 861 19.80 10.51 -23.54
N VAL A 862 20.51 9.39 -23.69
CA VAL A 862 21.71 9.06 -22.91
C VAL A 862 22.93 9.40 -23.73
N ASN A 863 23.81 10.22 -23.18
CA ASN A 863 25.15 10.40 -23.71
C ASN A 863 26.12 10.57 -22.53
N THR A 864 26.83 9.51 -22.16
CA THR A 864 27.69 9.53 -20.96
C THR A 864 29.13 9.11 -21.25
N PRO A 865 30.09 9.64 -20.46
CA PRO A 865 31.48 9.24 -20.55
C PRO A 865 31.78 7.90 -19.85
N ILE A 866 30.75 7.24 -19.29
CA ILE A 866 30.90 5.92 -18.69
C ILE A 866 31.21 4.91 -19.81
N THR A 867 32.20 4.06 -19.60
CA THR A 867 32.68 3.08 -20.62
C THR A 867 32.00 1.72 -20.49
N SER A 868 31.59 1.33 -19.27
CA SER A 868 30.92 0.06 -18.99
C SER A 868 29.40 0.23 -18.94
N LEU A 869 28.69 -0.52 -19.79
CA LEU A 869 27.22 -0.54 -19.85
C LEU A 869 26.61 -0.97 -18.51
N ARG A 870 27.21 -1.95 -17.82
CA ARG A 870 26.74 -2.42 -16.50
C ARG A 870 26.94 -1.37 -15.41
N ALA A 871 28.10 -0.72 -15.39
CA ALA A 871 28.37 0.36 -14.44
C ALA A 871 27.41 1.55 -14.64
N PHE A 872 26.95 1.78 -15.88
CA PHE A 872 25.89 2.76 -16.14
C PHE A 872 24.55 2.33 -15.54
N LEU A 873 24.14 1.05 -15.64
CA LEU A 873 22.91 0.55 -15.03
C LEU A 873 22.93 0.64 -13.49
N THR A 874 24.03 0.22 -12.86
CA THR A 874 24.18 0.34 -11.39
C THR A 874 24.15 1.80 -10.95
N HIS A 875 24.80 2.68 -11.71
CA HIS A 875 24.75 4.12 -11.46
C HIS A 875 23.34 4.68 -11.61
N LEU A 876 22.61 4.29 -12.66
CA LEU A 876 21.22 4.69 -12.85
C LEU A 876 20.36 4.26 -11.65
N SER A 877 20.48 3.00 -11.23
CA SER A 877 19.77 2.46 -10.06
C SER A 877 20.06 3.25 -8.79
N SER A 878 21.32 3.62 -8.54
CA SER A 878 21.70 4.43 -7.36
C SER A 878 21.16 5.86 -7.40
N VAL A 879 20.93 6.42 -8.59
CA VAL A 879 20.43 7.79 -8.78
C VAL A 879 18.91 7.84 -8.71
N THR A 880 18.23 6.83 -9.29
CA THR A 880 16.78 6.81 -9.44
C THR A 880 16.06 5.96 -8.41
N ASN A 881 16.78 5.30 -7.48
CA ASN A 881 16.23 4.33 -6.54
C ASN A 881 15.32 3.27 -7.20
N MET A 882 15.50 3.03 -8.50
CA MET A 882 14.72 2.04 -9.24
C MET A 882 15.39 0.68 -9.16
N LYS A 883 14.58 -0.35 -8.99
CA LYS A 883 15.03 -1.75 -9.04
C LYS A 883 15.20 -2.18 -10.49
N LEU A 884 16.33 -2.81 -10.79
CA LEU A 884 16.57 -3.47 -12.07
C LEU A 884 15.80 -4.80 -12.08
N LEU A 885 14.93 -4.99 -13.08
CA LEU A 885 14.13 -6.21 -13.24
C LEU A 885 14.81 -7.26 -14.14
N THR A 886 15.63 -6.81 -15.09
CA THR A 886 16.33 -7.70 -16.01
C THR A 886 17.40 -8.50 -15.27
N THR A 887 17.36 -9.83 -15.37
CA THR A 887 18.30 -10.73 -14.69
C THR A 887 19.73 -10.50 -15.14
N GLU A 888 20.70 -10.71 -14.24
CA GLU A 888 22.12 -10.52 -14.55
C GLU A 888 22.61 -11.44 -15.69
N GLU A 889 22.00 -12.62 -15.83
CA GLU A 889 22.27 -13.58 -16.91
C GLU A 889 21.80 -13.08 -18.28
N ALA A 890 20.64 -12.40 -18.36
CA ALA A 890 20.20 -11.77 -19.60
C ALA A 890 21.09 -10.58 -20.00
N LEU A 891 21.86 -10.05 -19.04
CA LEU A 891 22.88 -9.02 -19.25
C LEU A 891 24.28 -9.62 -19.49
N GLN A 892 24.41 -10.96 -19.60
CA GLN A 892 25.64 -11.64 -19.99
C GLN A 892 25.84 -11.60 -21.50
N GLY A 893 27.07 -11.27 -21.91
CA GLY A 893 27.45 -11.08 -23.31
C GLY A 893 28.08 -9.71 -23.54
N GLU A 894 29.14 -9.67 -24.35
CA GLU A 894 29.78 -8.42 -24.80
C GLU A 894 29.12 -7.92 -26.09
N CYS A 895 27.80 -7.76 -26.05
CA CYS A 895 27.09 -7.06 -27.12
C CYS A 895 27.30 -5.56 -26.89
N GLY A 896 27.71 -4.82 -27.93
CA GLY A 896 27.82 -3.36 -27.89
C GLY A 896 26.50 -2.62 -27.66
N PHE A 897 25.40 -3.33 -27.37
CA PHE A 897 24.05 -2.87 -27.12
C PHE A 897 23.47 -3.61 -25.90
N LEU A 898 22.73 -2.91 -25.04
CA LEU A 898 22.11 -3.42 -23.83
C LEU A 898 20.72 -2.79 -23.65
N ALA A 899 19.72 -3.63 -23.38
CA ALA A 899 18.38 -3.21 -22.99
C ALA A 899 18.05 -3.73 -21.59
N ALA A 900 17.49 -2.87 -20.72
CA ALA A 900 17.17 -3.21 -19.34
C ALA A 900 15.86 -2.55 -18.88
N ASN A 901 15.08 -3.26 -18.07
CA ASN A 901 13.83 -2.77 -17.50
C ASN A 901 14.00 -2.45 -16.01
N PHE A 902 13.39 -1.35 -15.58
CA PHE A 902 13.42 -0.84 -14.22
C PHE A 902 12.00 -0.56 -13.70
N CYS A 903 11.80 -0.74 -12.40
CA CYS A 903 10.55 -0.44 -11.73
C CYS A 903 10.77 0.27 -10.39
N ALA A 904 9.87 1.19 -10.08
CA ALA A 904 9.77 1.92 -8.84
C ALA A 904 8.31 2.05 -8.42
N HIS A 905 8.11 2.16 -7.11
CA HIS A 905 6.84 2.55 -6.51
C HIS A 905 7.05 3.85 -5.73
N SER A 906 6.09 4.75 -5.84
CA SER A 906 5.98 5.91 -5.00
C SER A 906 5.36 5.53 -3.65
N ILE A 907 5.74 6.21 -2.56
CA ILE A 907 5.03 6.08 -1.28
C ILE A 907 3.53 6.43 -1.36
N PHE A 908 3.15 7.14 -2.43
CA PHE A 908 1.76 7.50 -2.74
C PHE A 908 1.01 6.37 -3.48
N GLY A 909 1.66 5.22 -3.74
CA GLY A 909 1.08 4.07 -4.43
C GLY A 909 1.06 4.20 -5.95
N GLU A 910 1.84 5.11 -6.53
CA GLU A 910 1.99 5.27 -7.97
C GLU A 910 3.21 4.52 -8.51
N ASP A 911 3.05 3.89 -9.66
CA ASP A 911 4.09 3.06 -10.28
C ASP A 911 4.81 3.81 -11.40
N ALA A 912 6.14 3.68 -11.41
CA ALA A 912 6.99 4.23 -12.46
C ALA A 912 7.83 3.12 -13.09
N LEU A 913 7.76 3.00 -14.40
CA LEU A 913 8.50 2.02 -15.19
C LEU A 913 9.52 2.73 -16.07
N ALA A 914 10.70 2.16 -16.21
CA ALA A 914 11.68 2.65 -17.18
C ALA A 914 12.25 1.52 -18.04
N ASN A 915 12.36 1.76 -19.33
CA ASN A 915 13.06 0.92 -20.30
C ASN A 915 14.30 1.66 -20.79
N VAL A 916 15.47 1.09 -20.51
CA VAL A 916 16.78 1.65 -20.83
C VAL A 916 17.32 0.91 -22.04
N SER A 917 17.62 1.62 -23.13
CA SER A 917 18.26 1.07 -24.33
C SER A 917 19.54 1.85 -24.61
N ILE A 918 20.70 1.22 -24.40
CA ILE A 918 22.02 1.86 -24.48
C ILE A 918 22.98 1.05 -25.36
N GLU A 919 23.86 1.73 -26.07
CA GLU A 919 24.86 1.15 -26.95
C GLU A 919 26.19 1.90 -26.85
N LYS A 920 27.28 1.22 -27.17
CA LYS A 920 28.59 1.84 -27.33
C LYS A 920 28.66 2.52 -28.69
N THR A 921 29.11 3.78 -28.72
CA THR A 921 29.29 4.53 -29.98
C THR A 921 30.19 3.80 -30.97
N ASN A 922 31.21 3.09 -30.48
CA ASN A 922 32.01 2.16 -31.26
C ASN A 922 32.08 0.80 -30.52
N PRO A 923 31.47 -0.27 -31.06
CA PRO A 923 31.48 -1.59 -30.44
C PRO A 923 32.89 -2.20 -30.31
N LEU A 924 33.83 -1.76 -31.15
CA LEU A 924 35.19 -2.28 -31.22
C LEU A 924 36.16 -1.61 -30.24
N ASP A 925 35.81 -0.43 -29.70
CA ASP A 925 36.65 0.31 -28.76
C ASP A 925 36.11 0.16 -27.31
N PRO A 926 36.86 -0.49 -26.39
CA PRO A 926 36.41 -0.68 -25.01
C PRO A 926 36.26 0.65 -24.23
N ASN A 927 36.89 1.73 -24.68
CA ASN A 927 36.82 3.07 -24.05
C ASN A 927 35.79 4.00 -24.73
N SER A 928 34.97 3.49 -25.66
CA SER A 928 33.92 4.26 -26.30
C SER A 928 32.88 4.78 -25.28
N SER A 929 32.38 5.99 -25.52
CA SER A 929 31.22 6.54 -24.83
C SER A 929 29.97 5.69 -25.07
N ILE A 930 29.01 5.80 -24.15
CA ILE A 930 27.70 5.17 -24.25
C ILE A 930 26.69 6.19 -24.78
N ILE A 931 25.98 5.81 -25.83
CA ILE A 931 24.83 6.53 -26.41
C ILE A 931 23.57 5.69 -26.25
N GLY A 932 22.39 6.31 -26.20
CA GLY A 932 21.16 5.54 -26.07
C GLY A 932 19.95 6.40 -25.73
N HIS A 933 18.88 5.74 -25.33
CA HIS A 933 17.66 6.39 -24.85
C HIS A 933 17.04 5.60 -23.69
N ILE A 934 16.47 6.34 -22.75
CA ILE A 934 15.69 5.81 -21.62
C ILE A 934 14.26 6.29 -21.83
N ARG A 935 13.31 5.37 -21.88
CA ARG A 935 11.87 5.68 -21.91
C ARG A 935 11.32 5.42 -20.52
N ILE A 936 10.65 6.41 -19.96
CA ILE A 936 10.04 6.34 -18.63
C ILE A 936 8.53 6.48 -18.83
N ARG A 937 7.76 5.57 -18.24
CA ARG A 937 6.30 5.62 -18.24
C ARG A 937 5.77 5.62 -16.82
N ALA A 938 4.74 6.42 -16.57
CA ALA A 938 4.04 6.48 -15.30
C ALA A 938 2.56 6.86 -15.53
N LYS A 939 1.73 6.69 -14.49
CA LYS A 939 0.33 7.13 -14.52
C LYS A 939 0.19 8.66 -14.49
N SER A 940 1.08 9.33 -13.76
CA SER A 940 1.10 10.79 -13.61
C SER A 940 2.17 11.43 -14.50
N GLN A 941 1.84 12.57 -15.11
CA GLN A 941 2.77 13.32 -15.97
C GLN A 941 3.98 13.82 -15.17
N GLY A 942 3.74 14.37 -13.98
CA GLY A 942 4.79 14.92 -13.12
C GLY A 942 5.86 13.89 -12.75
N MET A 943 5.47 12.65 -12.45
CA MET A 943 6.41 11.57 -12.15
C MET A 943 7.31 11.22 -13.35
N ALA A 944 6.74 11.05 -14.54
CA ALA A 944 7.50 10.71 -15.74
C ALA A 944 8.49 11.81 -16.15
N LEU A 945 8.10 13.09 -16.01
CA LEU A 945 8.97 14.23 -16.31
C LEU A 945 10.07 14.40 -15.27
N SER A 946 9.73 14.38 -13.97
CA SER A 946 10.66 14.61 -12.87
C SER A 946 11.78 13.56 -12.82
N LEU A 947 11.43 12.28 -13.03
CA LEU A 947 12.41 11.20 -13.14
C LEU A 947 13.36 11.41 -14.33
N GLY A 948 12.83 11.88 -15.47
CA GLY A 948 13.66 12.14 -16.64
C GLY A 948 14.61 13.31 -16.46
N ASP A 949 14.16 14.38 -15.80
CA ASP A 949 15.00 15.54 -15.46
C ASP A 949 16.12 15.17 -14.49
N LYS A 950 15.84 14.31 -13.50
CA LYS A 950 16.86 13.80 -12.57
C LYS A 950 17.92 12.97 -13.30
N ILE A 951 17.51 12.11 -14.21
CA ILE A 951 18.44 11.33 -15.05
C ILE A 951 19.31 12.27 -15.90
N ASN A 952 18.73 13.30 -16.49
CA ASN A 952 19.47 14.32 -17.25
C ASN A 952 20.48 15.07 -16.37
N ALA A 953 20.11 15.43 -15.13
CA ALA A 953 20.99 16.09 -14.16
C ALA A 953 22.18 15.19 -13.78
N ALA A 954 21.93 13.91 -13.47
CA ALA A 954 22.96 12.95 -13.12
C ALA A 954 23.96 12.69 -14.25
N GLN A 955 23.50 12.71 -15.51
CA GLN A 955 24.39 12.62 -16.67
C GLN A 955 25.32 13.84 -16.78
N LYS A 956 24.85 15.05 -16.43
CA LYS A 956 25.66 16.28 -16.44
C LYS A 956 26.69 16.31 -15.30
N GLU A 957 26.29 15.94 -14.08
CA GLU A 957 27.15 15.97 -12.90
C GLU A 957 28.39 15.07 -13.06
N LYS A 958 28.19 13.86 -13.62
CA LYS A 958 29.30 12.93 -13.84
C LYS A 958 30.26 13.37 -14.94
N ARG A 959 29.77 14.09 -15.97
CA ARG A 959 30.64 14.72 -16.99
C ARG A 959 31.56 15.76 -16.36
N ILE A 960 31.07 16.55 -15.40
CA ILE A 960 31.85 17.57 -14.70
C ILE A 960 32.89 16.91 -13.78
N THR A 961 32.51 15.84 -13.08
CA THR A 961 33.38 15.13 -12.14
C THR A 961 34.56 14.46 -12.86
N MET A 962 34.30 13.74 -13.97
CA MET A 962 35.39 13.15 -14.78
C MET A 962 36.28 14.20 -15.47
N ALA A 963 35.74 15.38 -15.81
CA ALA A 963 36.54 16.46 -16.37
C ALA A 963 37.51 17.06 -15.32
N ARG A 964 37.12 17.06 -14.03
CA ARG A 964 37.99 17.45 -12.91
C ARG A 964 39.02 16.40 -12.52
N GLU A 965 38.74 15.11 -12.72
CA GLU A 965 39.72 14.04 -12.46
C GLU A 965 40.75 13.89 -13.59
N LYS A 966 40.43 14.37 -14.80
CA LYS A 966 41.35 14.40 -15.95
C LYS A 966 42.20 15.68 -16.04
N ALA A 967 41.86 16.72 -15.27
CA ALA A 967 42.62 17.96 -15.15
C ALA A 967 43.50 17.90 -13.89
#